data_AF-A0A498CFY4-F1
#
_entry.id   AF-A0A498CFY4-F1
#
_cell.length_a   1.000
_cell.length_b   1.000
_cell.length_c   1.000
_cell.angle_alpha   90.00
_cell.angle_beta   90.00
_cell.angle_gamma   90.00
#
_symmetry.space_group_name_H-M   'P 1'
#
loop_
_entity.id
_entity.type
_entity.pdbx_description
1 polymer ?
#
loop_
_entity_poly.entity_id
_entity_poly.type
_entity_poly.pdbx_seq_one_letter_code
_entity_poly.pdbx_strand_id
1 'polypeptide(L)'
;MLRVLWPLLIGLCVLWPTLASAQPVPPTPRQLTVFDGLPSNTVNRMAEDRYGYLWIATNDGLARYDGRNYRIWRAEDGLRDNHVWSVHVDARNQLWIGTENAGLAMMSADRREIRFYDRDSHPEIGSNTIWSVASTPDGAIWFGTYQGGLHRLERDGTLTRFMPEPGNPRSLPAASVGSLATTLDGTLWIGSQAGLARWTGQDFELVPSAQLPARVINGLTPEADGSLWINSNAGVTVRRPDGRFEPAPWAVAEGDQILGMMLRDEQGGYWLDTRSGLGRAMDGQFQQVPLYSAIARGQVRPNWTGAYEDREGGIWLASTNGGLWHLLPRWWQFSVLSRLEDDPASLRNAYVLGMGAAADGGVWTVGTHGALDKFDPVSGRVEQHRTWVDGTQWLQSVLEDPRGQVWIGSWDALLRYDPGQKRIRRWGRDAAVDAAMDGAIESLAICDGQRLWTASANGLQQRDLEGRVLHRVALGHAGLSTGQNVLDIRCGPQDRLWVATGQGLLQWVAARSRFEPLPGGPAAGVYAMALAGDDTVWLSEDGKLSHYAWQGDRLTLQEVIGSSAGYPAINATGLVVDRQGVVWAANARGLVRVDPEAGSVRQYGVHDGLPSQEFRRRTLTLTPSGRIVGGTPAGVVVFDPALVKPATRRAPLVIERVEVRRGERVLDLTHAVPLDIADGDRDLRIVARLLSFADSTSNNYRYRLAGYDPDWVEVGPGGERLFSRLPPGRYRLEVQARSADHIWSRVQVLEFRVLPPWWRSLSGLLLLTSAVLLLLSLFAWLYRRRLQRRHAYQLALQKQELAEQASMAKTRFLANLGHEVRTPMTGVLGMSELLLSSPLNAQQRGYTESIRHAGEHLLHLVNDALDLARIESGRLELQAQSFQLQRPIGDVCALMAALAEQKGLRFVVDNTVSPGTRTIGDELRVRQILLNLLGNAVKFTSHGEVRLTLRAITPGRGLHIEVSDTGPGISADQQERLFRRFEQADGARTAAQYGGSGLGLAICRELALAMQGQIGVQSQLGVGTRFTVTLPLPLEAGTTNASGTAEGGQWVLPPLRILLVEDDLTVAEVVSGLLSARGHEVVHAEHALSALREVSEAPFEVVLMDLDLPGLGGIALAEHLRSQGFEMPLIAVTARTDPSIEQQARQAGFDAFLRKPVTGDLLVEAIARVLHATR
;
A
#
# COMPACT_ATOMS: atom_id res chain seq x y z
N MET A 1 23.69 -87.14 26.25
CA MET A 1 24.62 -87.73 25.27
C MET A 1 23.84 -87.95 23.98
N LEU A 2 24.29 -87.31 22.89
CA LEU A 2 23.77 -87.30 21.50
C LEU A 2 22.29 -86.86 21.29
N ARG A 3 21.88 -85.73 20.72
CA ARG A 3 22.44 -84.59 19.95
C ARG A 3 23.40 -84.93 18.79
N VAL A 4 23.13 -84.23 17.68
CA VAL A 4 23.99 -84.01 16.50
C VAL A 4 23.79 -85.06 15.38
N LEU A 5 23.53 -84.54 14.17
CA LEU A 5 23.68 -85.18 12.84
C LEU A 5 22.42 -85.54 12.04
N TRP A 6 21.34 -84.76 12.15
CA TRP A 6 20.46 -84.47 11.00
C TRP A 6 20.44 -83.00 10.49
N PRO A 7 21.35 -82.07 10.88
CA PRO A 7 21.51 -80.81 10.14
C PRO A 7 22.43 -80.94 8.91
N LEU A 8 22.88 -82.15 8.56
CA LEU A 8 23.86 -82.36 7.48
C LEU A 8 23.24 -82.34 6.06
N LEU A 9 21.90 -82.32 5.96
CA LEU A 9 21.17 -82.12 4.69
C LEU A 9 20.85 -80.64 4.40
N ILE A 10 21.15 -79.73 5.33
CA ILE A 10 21.02 -78.27 5.13
C ILE A 10 22.36 -77.63 4.74
N GLY A 11 23.48 -78.36 4.85
CA GLY A 11 24.83 -77.84 4.61
C GLY A 11 25.34 -77.87 3.16
N LEU A 12 24.56 -78.37 2.19
CA LEU A 12 25.04 -78.53 0.81
C LEU A 12 24.06 -78.11 -0.29
N CYS A 13 23.04 -77.30 0.05
CA CYS A 13 22.58 -76.26 -0.87
C CYS A 13 23.47 -75.05 -0.64
N VAL A 14 24.73 -75.24 -1.06
CA VAL A 14 25.76 -74.24 -1.26
C VAL A 14 25.10 -72.96 -1.75
N LEU A 15 25.10 -71.96 -0.87
CA LEU A 15 25.52 -70.60 -1.17
C LEU A 15 25.45 -70.30 -2.67
N TRP A 16 24.25 -70.07 -3.20
CA TRP A 16 24.17 -69.06 -4.23
C TRP A 16 24.43 -67.76 -3.48
N PRO A 17 25.58 -67.10 -3.66
CA PRO A 17 25.54 -65.67 -3.47
C PRO A 17 24.43 -65.23 -4.42
N THR A 18 23.38 -64.61 -3.87
CA THR A 18 22.66 -63.63 -4.66
C THR A 18 23.76 -62.75 -5.24
N LEU A 19 24.05 -62.93 -6.54
CA LEU A 19 24.88 -62.02 -7.31
C LEU A 19 24.13 -60.70 -7.24
N ALA A 20 24.36 -59.97 -6.15
CA ALA A 20 23.93 -58.60 -5.98
C ALA A 20 24.53 -57.89 -7.19
N SER A 21 23.64 -57.31 -7.98
CA SER A 21 23.95 -56.63 -9.23
C SER A 21 24.94 -55.50 -8.96
N ALA A 22 26.23 -55.80 -8.97
CA ALA A 22 27.27 -54.79 -9.07
C ALA A 22 26.92 -53.91 -10.27
N GLN A 23 26.93 -52.60 -10.06
CA GLN A 23 26.70 -51.66 -11.15
C GLN A 23 27.85 -51.81 -12.16
N PRO A 24 27.53 -52.00 -13.46
CA PRO A 24 28.53 -52.26 -14.50
C PRO A 24 29.54 -51.11 -14.64
N VAL A 25 29.13 -49.88 -14.38
CA VAL A 25 29.89 -48.67 -14.68
C VAL A 25 29.94 -47.82 -13.42
N PRO A 26 31.09 -47.20 -13.11
CA PRO A 26 31.17 -46.29 -11.99
C PRO A 26 30.18 -45.11 -12.16
N PRO A 27 29.64 -44.58 -11.05
CA PRO A 27 28.80 -43.39 -11.07
C PRO A 27 29.47 -42.22 -11.78
N THR A 28 28.68 -41.32 -12.37
CA THR A 28 29.17 -40.09 -13.00
C THR A 28 28.55 -38.86 -12.33
N PRO A 29 29.13 -38.37 -11.21
CA PRO A 29 28.64 -37.16 -10.55
C PRO A 29 28.75 -35.94 -11.47
N ARG A 30 27.72 -35.09 -11.49
CA ARG A 30 27.74 -33.81 -12.20
C ARG A 30 28.39 -32.74 -11.33
N GLN A 31 29.30 -31.96 -11.91
CA GLN A 31 29.88 -30.78 -11.27
C GLN A 31 28.91 -29.58 -11.32
N LEU A 32 28.81 -28.87 -10.20
CA LEU A 32 28.10 -27.61 -10.01
C LEU A 32 29.09 -26.55 -9.50
N THR A 33 29.09 -25.40 -10.16
CA THR A 33 30.09 -24.33 -9.95
C THR A 33 29.44 -22.96 -9.83
N VAL A 34 30.25 -21.92 -9.75
CA VAL A 34 29.79 -20.52 -9.84
C VAL A 34 28.95 -20.22 -11.09
N PHE A 35 29.14 -20.97 -12.19
CA PHE A 35 28.30 -20.83 -13.39
C PHE A 35 26.87 -21.34 -13.19
N ASP A 36 26.67 -22.27 -12.26
CA ASP A 36 25.36 -22.81 -11.90
C ASP A 36 24.66 -21.97 -10.81
N GLY A 37 25.30 -20.90 -10.32
CA GLY A 37 24.76 -19.98 -9.31
C GLY A 37 25.30 -20.15 -7.89
N LEU A 38 26.27 -21.06 -7.69
CA LEU A 38 26.98 -21.21 -6.41
C LEU A 38 27.80 -19.94 -6.11
N PRO A 39 27.88 -19.43 -4.87
CA PRO A 39 28.67 -18.23 -4.57
C PRO A 39 30.18 -18.43 -4.73
N SER A 40 30.71 -19.62 -4.45
CA SER A 40 32.13 -19.95 -4.57
C SER A 40 32.33 -21.43 -4.87
N ASN A 41 33.40 -21.76 -5.62
CA ASN A 41 33.80 -23.15 -5.89
C ASN A 41 34.48 -23.84 -4.69
N THR A 42 34.67 -23.13 -3.57
CA THR A 42 35.18 -23.68 -2.32
C THR A 42 34.01 -23.93 -1.37
N VAL A 43 33.61 -25.20 -1.26
CA VAL A 43 32.52 -25.66 -0.38
C VAL A 43 33.10 -26.37 0.83
N ASN A 44 32.91 -25.78 2.01
CA ASN A 44 33.50 -26.25 3.26
C ASN A 44 32.62 -27.27 3.99
N ARG A 45 31.30 -27.04 4.02
CA ARG A 45 30.35 -27.92 4.71
C ARG A 45 28.94 -27.77 4.14
N MET A 46 28.13 -28.80 4.32
CA MET A 46 26.71 -28.77 3.98
C MET A 46 25.85 -29.28 5.15
N ALA A 47 24.61 -28.80 5.23
CA ALA A 47 23.59 -29.31 6.13
C ALA A 47 22.19 -29.14 5.53
N GLU A 48 21.30 -30.11 5.72
CA GLU A 48 19.88 -29.94 5.38
C GLU A 48 19.11 -29.48 6.62
N ASP A 49 18.24 -28.48 6.46
CA ASP A 49 17.36 -28.07 7.53
C ASP A 49 16.08 -28.92 7.63
N ARG A 50 15.32 -28.77 8.72
CA ARG A 50 14.10 -29.57 8.92
C ARG A 50 13.00 -29.27 7.89
N TYR A 51 13.04 -28.11 7.23
CA TYR A 51 12.10 -27.81 6.14
C TYR A 51 12.46 -28.57 4.86
N GLY A 52 13.74 -28.91 4.69
CA GLY A 52 14.30 -29.66 3.57
C GLY A 52 15.20 -28.84 2.65
N TYR A 53 15.59 -27.63 3.06
CA TYR A 53 16.52 -26.82 2.28
C TYR A 53 17.95 -27.28 2.52
N LEU A 54 18.75 -27.34 1.45
CA LEU A 54 20.17 -27.62 1.55
C LEU A 54 20.94 -26.32 1.79
N TRP A 55 21.68 -26.26 2.89
CA TRP A 55 22.55 -25.15 3.27
C TRP A 55 24.00 -25.51 2.97
N ILE A 56 24.72 -24.57 2.38
CA ILE A 56 26.06 -24.77 1.80
C ILE A 56 26.96 -23.65 2.31
N ALA A 57 27.93 -24.00 3.14
CA ALA A 57 28.98 -23.11 3.63
C ALA A 57 30.08 -22.96 2.58
N THR A 58 30.39 -21.73 2.18
CA THR A 58 31.40 -21.44 1.17
C THR A 58 32.35 -20.32 1.60
N ASN A 59 33.42 -20.10 0.84
CA ASN A 59 34.34 -18.97 1.05
C ASN A 59 33.78 -17.61 0.60
N ASP A 60 32.61 -17.55 -0.04
CA ASP A 60 31.98 -16.28 -0.43
C ASP A 60 30.49 -16.21 -0.04
N GLY A 61 30.20 -16.63 1.18
CA GLY A 61 28.90 -16.54 1.82
C GLY A 61 28.25 -17.90 2.10
N LEU A 62 27.10 -17.84 2.75
CA LEU A 62 26.24 -18.98 3.02
C LEU A 62 25.19 -19.08 1.93
N ALA A 63 25.08 -20.22 1.25
CA ALA A 63 24.04 -20.46 0.26
C ALA A 63 22.97 -21.41 0.80
N ARG A 64 21.70 -21.13 0.48
CA ARG A 64 20.56 -22.04 0.65
C ARG A 64 20.03 -22.41 -0.73
N TYR A 65 19.98 -23.69 -1.02
CA TYR A 65 19.47 -24.24 -2.26
C TYR A 65 18.08 -24.84 -2.05
N ASP A 66 17.12 -24.47 -2.90
CA ASP A 66 15.72 -24.95 -2.86
C ASP A 66 15.40 -26.03 -3.91
N GLY A 67 16.43 -26.51 -4.63
CA GLY A 67 16.29 -27.41 -5.78
C GLY A 67 16.32 -26.70 -7.13
N ARG A 68 16.18 -25.38 -7.16
CA ARG A 68 16.19 -24.56 -8.39
C ARG A 68 17.09 -23.34 -8.31
N ASN A 69 17.01 -22.60 -7.21
CA ASN A 69 17.67 -21.33 -7.01
C ASN A 69 18.51 -21.34 -5.74
N TYR A 70 19.58 -20.57 -5.76
CA TYR A 70 20.37 -20.24 -4.59
C TYR A 70 19.88 -18.92 -4.00
N ARG A 71 19.62 -18.91 -2.69
CA ARG A 71 19.60 -17.68 -1.89
C ARG A 71 20.93 -17.59 -1.17
N ILE A 72 21.63 -16.48 -1.33
CA ILE A 72 22.97 -16.27 -0.79
C ILE A 72 22.87 -15.22 0.32
N TRP A 73 23.57 -15.45 1.43
CA TRP A 73 23.79 -14.47 2.48
C TRP A 73 25.27 -14.12 2.51
N ARG A 74 25.57 -12.83 2.34
CA ARG A 74 26.89 -12.23 2.50
C ARG A 74 26.90 -11.23 3.64
N ALA A 75 28.03 -10.59 3.88
CA ALA A 75 28.18 -9.51 4.85
C ALA A 75 27.16 -8.38 4.61
N GLU A 76 26.85 -8.06 3.35
CA GLU A 76 25.81 -7.08 2.96
C GLU A 76 24.38 -7.51 3.31
N ASP A 77 24.12 -8.81 3.40
CA ASP A 77 22.84 -9.41 3.82
C ASP A 77 22.79 -9.71 5.33
N GLY A 78 23.83 -9.29 6.06
CA GLY A 78 23.91 -9.39 7.51
C GLY A 78 24.85 -10.47 8.06
N LEU A 79 25.52 -11.30 7.25
CA LEU A 79 26.33 -12.44 7.73
C LEU A 79 27.63 -12.06 8.50
N ARG A 80 27.99 -10.77 8.61
CA ARG A 80 29.24 -10.20 9.20
C ARG A 80 30.57 -10.70 8.60
N ASP A 81 30.62 -11.88 8.01
CA ASP A 81 31.77 -12.43 7.28
C ASP A 81 31.27 -13.29 6.10
N ASN A 82 32.02 -13.30 5.00
CA ASN A 82 31.72 -14.13 3.84
C ASN A 82 32.41 -15.49 3.91
N HIS A 83 33.50 -15.64 4.67
CA HIS A 83 34.19 -16.93 4.78
C HIS A 83 33.49 -17.82 5.81
N VAL A 84 32.72 -18.80 5.33
CA VAL A 84 31.93 -19.72 6.16
C VAL A 84 32.59 -21.10 6.17
N TRP A 85 33.09 -21.53 7.33
CA TRP A 85 33.76 -22.82 7.51
C TRP A 85 32.78 -23.96 7.79
N SER A 86 31.75 -23.70 8.58
CA SER A 86 30.82 -24.75 9.01
C SER A 86 29.39 -24.26 9.07
N VAL A 87 28.47 -25.18 8.84
CA VAL A 87 27.04 -24.98 8.99
C VAL A 87 26.46 -26.20 9.69
N HIS A 88 25.64 -25.98 10.72
CA HIS A 88 25.01 -27.01 11.54
C HIS A 88 23.56 -26.65 11.82
N VAL A 89 22.66 -27.63 11.77
CA VAL A 89 21.24 -27.45 12.10
C VAL A 89 20.95 -28.15 13.41
N ASP A 90 20.48 -27.40 14.41
CA ASP A 90 20.17 -27.97 15.72
C ASP A 90 18.78 -28.65 15.79
N ALA A 91 18.48 -29.24 16.96
CA ALA A 91 17.20 -29.91 17.18
C ALA A 91 15.97 -28.98 17.07
N ARG A 92 16.15 -27.67 17.24
CA ARG A 92 15.11 -26.63 17.13
C ARG A 92 15.05 -26.01 15.73
N ASN A 93 15.79 -26.58 14.77
CA ASN A 93 15.93 -26.07 13.42
C ASN A 93 16.62 -24.70 13.34
N GLN A 94 17.37 -24.28 14.36
CA GLN A 94 18.22 -23.09 14.27
C GLN A 94 19.49 -23.45 13.49
N LEU A 95 19.95 -22.51 12.68
CA LEU A 95 21.15 -22.69 11.87
C LEU A 95 22.34 -22.04 12.57
N TRP A 96 23.37 -22.82 12.84
CA TRP A 96 24.60 -22.36 13.46
C TRP A 96 25.71 -22.34 12.41
N ILE A 97 26.38 -21.20 12.32
CA ILE A 97 27.28 -20.87 11.21
C ILE A 97 28.62 -20.47 11.81
N GLY A 98 29.66 -21.26 11.51
CA GLY A 98 31.03 -20.94 11.90
C GLY A 98 31.72 -20.12 10.81
N THR A 99 32.21 -18.94 11.18
CA THR A 99 32.90 -18.01 10.26
C THR A 99 34.40 -17.97 10.50
N GLU A 100 35.15 -17.33 9.61
CA GLU A 100 36.60 -17.17 9.75
C GLU A 100 36.98 -16.05 10.73
N ASN A 101 36.28 -14.91 10.65
CA ASN A 101 36.63 -13.67 11.35
C ASN A 101 35.52 -13.11 12.26
N ALA A 102 34.27 -13.53 12.08
CA ALA A 102 33.11 -13.00 12.81
C ALA A 102 32.57 -13.90 13.94
N GLY A 103 33.29 -14.98 14.28
CA GLY A 103 32.87 -15.89 15.34
C GLY A 103 31.74 -16.83 14.89
N LEU A 104 30.88 -17.18 15.84
CA LEU A 104 29.73 -18.06 15.64
C LEU A 104 28.48 -17.22 15.40
N ALA A 105 27.75 -17.50 14.33
CA ALA A 105 26.44 -16.89 14.08
C ALA A 105 25.32 -17.93 14.25
N MET A 106 24.22 -17.52 14.87
CA MET A 106 23.01 -18.32 15.04
C MET A 106 21.87 -17.62 14.32
N MET A 107 21.35 -18.28 13.28
CA MET A 107 20.15 -17.85 12.58
C MET A 107 18.93 -18.59 13.14
N SER A 108 17.89 -17.83 13.47
CA SER A 108 16.66 -18.34 14.05
C SER A 108 15.94 -19.36 13.15
N ALA A 109 15.03 -20.15 13.74
CA ALA A 109 14.28 -21.19 13.02
C ALA A 109 13.41 -20.65 11.86
N ASP A 110 13.01 -19.37 11.94
CA ASP A 110 12.26 -18.63 10.91
C ASP A 110 13.17 -17.82 9.97
N ARG A 111 14.49 -17.91 10.13
CA ARG A 111 15.52 -17.26 9.31
C ARG A 111 15.47 -15.72 9.31
N ARG A 112 14.88 -15.10 10.35
CA ARG A 112 14.71 -13.64 10.45
C ARG A 112 15.78 -12.95 11.31
N GLU A 113 16.18 -13.58 12.39
CA GLU A 113 17.18 -13.03 13.31
C GLU A 113 18.50 -13.78 13.15
N ILE A 114 19.60 -13.05 13.08
CA ILE A 114 20.96 -13.59 13.19
C ILE A 114 21.59 -12.99 14.44
N ARG A 115 21.98 -13.85 15.39
CA ARG A 115 22.72 -13.47 16.60
C ARG A 115 24.17 -13.89 16.45
N PHE A 116 25.08 -13.06 16.94
CA PHE A 116 26.53 -13.28 16.80
C PHE A 116 27.17 -13.47 18.17
N TYR A 117 28.11 -14.41 18.22
CA TYR A 117 28.96 -14.72 19.36
C TYR A 117 30.40 -14.62 18.88
N ASP A 118 31.07 -13.52 19.22
CA ASP A 118 32.44 -13.21 18.83
C ASP A 118 33.29 -12.90 20.07
N ARG A 119 34.61 -12.83 19.92
CA ARG A 119 35.53 -12.53 21.02
C ARG A 119 35.30 -11.16 21.65
N ASP A 120 34.71 -10.22 20.93
CA ASP A 120 34.51 -8.86 21.43
C ASP A 120 33.31 -8.81 22.40
N SER A 121 32.25 -9.56 22.08
CA SER A 121 31.07 -9.74 22.94
C SER A 121 31.26 -10.81 24.01
N HIS A 122 32.04 -11.86 23.70
CA HIS A 122 32.27 -13.05 24.52
C HIS A 122 33.78 -13.39 24.53
N PRO A 123 34.60 -12.68 25.34
CA PRO A 123 36.07 -12.84 25.36
C PRO A 123 36.55 -14.28 25.60
N GLU A 124 35.74 -15.12 26.27
CA GLU A 124 35.96 -16.53 26.48
C GLU A 124 36.08 -17.35 25.19
N ILE A 125 35.59 -16.87 24.04
CA ILE A 125 35.75 -17.54 22.74
C ILE A 125 37.23 -17.65 22.35
N GLY A 126 38.05 -16.64 22.66
CA GLY A 126 39.50 -16.62 22.40
C GLY A 126 39.91 -16.50 20.93
N SER A 127 39.15 -17.05 19.98
CA SER A 127 39.40 -16.97 18.53
C SER A 127 38.08 -16.94 17.74
N ASN A 128 37.95 -15.98 16.82
CA ASN A 128 36.76 -15.84 15.98
C ASN A 128 36.67 -16.87 14.84
N THR A 129 37.73 -17.66 14.62
CA THR A 129 37.76 -18.67 13.56
C THR A 129 37.12 -19.96 14.08
N ILE A 130 35.87 -20.19 13.68
CA ILE A 130 35.05 -21.32 14.12
C ILE A 130 35.02 -22.40 13.05
N TRP A 131 35.77 -23.48 13.25
CA TRP A 131 35.96 -24.53 12.25
C TRP A 131 34.87 -25.61 12.26
N SER A 132 34.35 -25.92 13.43
CA SER A 132 33.38 -27.02 13.59
C SER A 132 32.30 -26.64 14.58
N VAL A 133 31.08 -27.12 14.33
CA VAL A 133 29.92 -26.93 15.19
C VAL A 133 29.16 -28.24 15.26
N ALA A 134 28.71 -28.61 16.46
CA ALA A 134 27.86 -29.77 16.73
C ALA A 134 26.85 -29.45 17.85
N SER A 135 25.85 -30.30 18.03
CA SER A 135 24.88 -30.15 19.13
C SER A 135 24.64 -31.49 19.83
N THR A 136 24.58 -31.47 21.16
CA THR A 136 24.28 -32.65 21.97
C THR A 136 22.78 -32.74 22.32
N PRO A 137 22.26 -33.92 22.70
CA PRO A 137 20.82 -34.11 22.99
C PRO A 137 20.26 -33.26 24.13
N ASP A 138 21.12 -32.82 25.06
CA ASP A 138 20.79 -31.82 26.09
C ASP A 138 20.44 -30.44 25.49
N GLY A 139 20.70 -30.23 24.20
CA GLY A 139 20.46 -28.99 23.45
C GLY A 139 21.57 -27.96 23.60
N ALA A 140 22.72 -28.35 24.17
CA ALA A 140 23.92 -27.51 24.14
C ALA A 140 24.54 -27.49 22.74
N ILE A 141 25.11 -26.35 22.38
CA ILE A 141 25.84 -26.17 21.13
C ILE A 141 27.33 -26.18 21.44
N TRP A 142 28.06 -27.01 20.71
CA TRP A 142 29.49 -27.15 20.85
C TRP A 142 30.16 -26.59 19.60
N PHE A 143 31.22 -25.82 19.77
CA PHE A 143 31.98 -25.32 18.64
C PHE A 143 33.48 -25.34 18.91
N GLY A 144 34.23 -25.76 17.89
CA GLY A 144 35.68 -25.85 17.90
C GLY A 144 36.30 -24.67 17.16
N THR A 145 37.40 -24.16 17.70
CA THR A 145 38.13 -23.01 17.14
C THR A 145 39.52 -23.39 16.66
N TYR A 146 40.17 -22.51 15.89
CA TYR A 146 41.52 -22.76 15.39
C TYR A 146 42.56 -22.95 16.52
N GLN A 147 42.53 -22.08 17.53
CA GLN A 147 43.46 -22.09 18.68
C GLN A 147 42.81 -21.67 20.02
N GLY A 148 41.51 -21.37 20.01
CA GLY A 148 40.75 -20.95 21.19
C GLY A 148 40.24 -22.11 22.06
N GLY A 149 40.43 -23.37 21.66
CA GLY A 149 39.89 -24.53 22.37
C GLY A 149 38.51 -24.96 21.87
N LEU A 150 37.82 -25.72 22.72
CA LEU A 150 36.45 -26.18 22.55
C LEU A 150 35.52 -25.34 23.43
N HIS A 151 34.36 -24.99 22.89
CA HIS A 151 33.37 -24.19 23.62
C HIS A 151 32.04 -24.91 23.67
N ARG A 152 31.33 -24.71 24.78
CA ARG A 152 29.97 -25.20 24.99
C ARG A 152 29.06 -24.03 25.36
N LEU A 153 28.07 -23.79 24.51
CA LEU A 153 27.02 -22.81 24.71
C LEU A 153 25.75 -23.53 25.18
N GLU A 154 25.37 -23.22 26.41
CA GLU A 154 24.16 -23.75 27.05
C GLU A 154 22.90 -23.06 26.54
N ARG A 155 21.74 -23.67 26.81
CA ARG A 155 20.43 -23.12 26.42
C ARG A 155 20.12 -21.77 27.04
N ASP A 156 20.64 -21.51 28.24
CA ASP A 156 20.48 -20.24 28.96
C ASP A 156 21.45 -19.15 28.47
N GLY A 157 22.35 -19.48 27.53
CA GLY A 157 23.37 -18.58 27.00
C GLY A 157 24.71 -18.66 27.73
N THR A 158 24.86 -19.50 28.76
CA THR A 158 26.13 -19.70 29.44
C THR A 158 27.17 -20.30 28.50
N LEU A 159 28.31 -19.65 28.36
CA LEU A 159 29.41 -20.10 27.51
C LEU A 159 30.59 -20.61 28.36
N THR A 160 30.93 -21.88 28.17
CA THR A 160 32.06 -22.53 28.86
C THR A 160 33.17 -22.86 27.86
N ARG A 161 34.41 -22.48 28.18
CA ARG A 161 35.61 -22.77 27.39
C ARG A 161 36.39 -23.93 28.00
N PHE A 162 36.85 -24.84 27.15
CA PHE A 162 37.74 -25.95 27.49
C PHE A 162 39.07 -25.84 26.74
N MET A 163 40.17 -25.93 27.48
CA MET A 163 41.54 -25.83 26.94
C MET A 163 42.36 -27.08 27.29
N PRO A 164 43.40 -27.41 26.51
CA PRO A 164 44.35 -28.44 26.89
C PRO A 164 45.14 -28.04 28.13
N GLU A 165 45.24 -28.95 29.10
CA GLU A 165 46.04 -28.76 30.30
C GLU A 165 47.27 -29.69 30.26
N PRO A 166 48.50 -29.14 30.27
CA PRO A 166 49.71 -29.95 30.22
C PRO A 166 49.74 -31.02 31.33
N GLY A 167 49.86 -32.29 30.95
CA GLY A 167 49.94 -33.41 31.89
C GLY A 167 48.59 -33.93 32.43
N ASN A 168 47.46 -33.32 32.04
CA ASN A 168 46.13 -33.79 32.45
C ASN A 168 45.46 -34.63 31.34
N PRO A 169 45.41 -35.97 31.45
CA PRO A 169 44.76 -36.85 30.47
C PRO A 169 43.23 -36.78 30.49
N ARG A 170 42.64 -35.97 31.38
CA ARG A 170 41.19 -35.69 31.43
C ARG A 170 40.83 -34.35 30.78
N SER A 171 41.81 -33.64 30.22
CA SER A 171 41.62 -32.37 29.52
C SER A 171 41.54 -32.55 28.00
N LEU A 172 41.28 -31.46 27.28
CA LEU A 172 41.23 -31.46 25.81
C LEU A 172 42.62 -31.83 25.22
N PRO A 173 42.73 -32.68 24.18
CA PRO A 173 44.03 -33.10 23.63
C PRO A 173 44.84 -31.95 23.00
N ALA A 174 44.17 -31.00 22.33
CA ALA A 174 44.79 -29.78 21.79
C ALA A 174 43.77 -28.67 21.67
N ALA A 175 44.23 -27.41 21.69
CA ALA A 175 43.37 -26.23 21.55
C ALA A 175 42.79 -26.07 20.13
N SER A 176 43.39 -26.73 19.13
CA SER A 176 42.91 -26.72 17.75
C SER A 176 41.92 -27.85 17.54
N VAL A 177 40.64 -27.50 17.39
CA VAL A 177 39.52 -28.43 17.28
C VAL A 177 38.89 -28.30 15.89
N GLY A 178 39.32 -29.17 14.97
CA GLY A 178 38.91 -29.13 13.57
C GLY A 178 37.64 -29.90 13.25
N SER A 179 37.26 -30.88 14.08
CA SER A 179 36.10 -31.74 13.82
C SER A 179 35.35 -32.09 15.10
N LEU A 180 34.03 -31.99 15.03
CA LEU A 180 33.11 -32.39 16.08
C LEU A 180 32.02 -33.29 15.48
N ALA A 181 31.68 -34.35 16.19
CA ALA A 181 30.57 -35.21 15.83
C ALA A 181 29.87 -35.74 17.07
N THR A 182 28.55 -35.85 17.02
CA THR A 182 27.75 -36.48 18.07
C THR A 182 27.24 -37.81 17.54
N THR A 183 27.57 -38.91 18.23
CA THR A 183 27.05 -40.23 17.90
C THR A 183 25.60 -40.37 18.38
N LEU A 184 24.87 -41.36 17.85
CA LEU A 184 23.44 -41.57 18.15
C LEU A 184 23.12 -41.80 19.63
N ASP A 185 24.07 -42.31 20.39
CA ASP A 185 23.99 -42.46 21.85
C ASP A 185 24.08 -41.12 22.60
N GLY A 186 24.29 -40.01 21.90
CA GLY A 186 24.43 -38.66 22.45
C GLY A 186 25.86 -38.28 22.83
N THR A 187 26.84 -39.17 22.64
CA THR A 187 28.24 -38.91 22.98
C THR A 187 28.86 -37.90 22.01
N LEU A 188 29.46 -36.83 22.53
CA LEU A 188 30.27 -35.90 21.74
C LEU A 188 31.70 -36.42 21.56
N TRP A 189 32.13 -36.47 20.31
CA TRP A 189 33.50 -36.81 19.91
C TRP A 189 34.19 -35.59 19.34
N ILE A 190 35.47 -35.45 19.70
CA ILE A 190 36.27 -34.26 19.45
C ILE A 190 37.56 -34.66 18.74
N GLY A 191 37.66 -34.29 17.47
CA GLY A 191 38.85 -34.45 16.64
C GLY A 191 39.74 -33.21 16.74
N SER A 192 40.98 -33.40 17.17
CA SER A 192 41.96 -32.33 17.30
C SER A 192 43.25 -32.64 16.52
N GLN A 193 44.16 -31.68 16.47
CA GLN A 193 45.51 -31.90 15.90
C GLN A 193 46.37 -32.88 16.72
N ALA A 194 46.01 -33.18 17.97
CA ALA A 194 46.80 -34.05 18.86
C ALA A 194 46.10 -35.36 19.26
N GLY A 195 44.91 -35.65 18.70
CA GLY A 195 44.20 -36.90 18.93
C GLY A 195 42.69 -36.75 18.94
N LEU A 196 42.03 -37.87 19.22
CA LEU A 196 40.59 -37.98 19.39
C LEU A 196 40.24 -38.04 20.89
N ALA A 197 39.23 -37.28 21.31
CA ALA A 197 38.69 -37.36 22.67
C ALA A 197 37.17 -37.49 22.65
N ARG A 198 36.61 -38.03 23.72
CA ARG A 198 35.16 -38.13 23.97
C ARG A 198 34.78 -37.31 25.21
N TRP A 199 33.63 -36.65 25.17
CA TRP A 199 33.04 -35.99 26.33
C TRP A 199 32.40 -37.01 27.29
N THR A 200 32.73 -36.94 28.58
CA THR A 200 32.21 -37.87 29.61
C THR A 200 30.99 -37.34 30.36
N GLY A 201 30.60 -36.08 30.11
CA GLY A 201 29.61 -35.35 30.91
C GLY A 201 30.23 -34.36 31.89
N GLN A 202 31.50 -34.53 32.25
CA GLN A 202 32.23 -33.63 33.14
C GLN A 202 33.61 -33.22 32.60
N ASP A 203 34.29 -34.12 31.89
CA ASP A 203 35.65 -33.94 31.38
C ASP A 203 35.86 -34.74 30.06
N PHE A 204 37.11 -34.95 29.67
CA PHE A 204 37.46 -35.60 28.41
C PHE A 204 38.16 -36.94 28.63
N GLU A 205 37.86 -37.91 27.77
CA GLU A 205 38.56 -39.19 27.69
C GLU A 205 39.31 -39.27 26.37
N LEU A 206 40.65 -39.32 26.41
CA LEU A 206 41.47 -39.43 25.20
C LEU A 206 41.50 -40.88 24.69
N VAL A 207 41.35 -41.04 23.37
CA VAL A 207 41.56 -42.31 22.69
C VAL A 207 43.07 -42.57 22.55
N PRO A 208 43.58 -43.74 22.96
CA PRO A 208 45.00 -44.07 22.84
C PRO A 208 45.49 -43.97 21.38
N SER A 209 46.68 -43.38 21.18
CA SER A 209 47.24 -43.22 19.82
C SER A 209 47.48 -44.54 19.09
N ALA A 210 47.61 -45.66 19.80
CA ALA A 210 47.76 -46.99 19.21
C ALA A 210 46.49 -47.50 18.48
N GLN A 211 45.33 -46.91 18.77
CA GLN A 211 44.05 -47.27 18.12
C GLN A 211 43.75 -46.38 16.91
N LEU A 212 44.59 -45.37 16.65
CA LEU A 212 44.39 -44.36 15.62
C LEU A 212 45.50 -44.45 14.55
N PRO A 213 45.21 -44.24 13.26
CA PRO A 213 46.24 -44.29 12.22
C PRO A 213 47.25 -43.14 12.34
N ALA A 214 46.78 -41.96 12.76
CA ALA A 214 47.60 -40.79 13.04
C ALA A 214 46.99 -39.94 14.16
N ARG A 215 47.80 -39.04 14.74
CA ARG A 215 47.36 -38.11 15.80
C ARG A 215 46.44 -37.02 15.29
N VAL A 216 46.66 -36.53 14.07
CA VAL A 216 45.85 -35.45 13.49
C VAL A 216 44.55 -36.03 12.96
N ILE A 217 43.43 -35.59 13.54
CA ILE A 217 42.09 -36.02 13.14
C ILE A 217 41.47 -34.93 12.26
N ASN A 218 41.18 -35.26 11.01
CA ASN A 218 40.65 -34.33 10.01
C ASN A 218 39.13 -34.35 9.92
N GLY A 219 38.51 -35.48 10.26
CA GLY A 219 37.07 -35.66 10.05
C GLY A 219 36.51 -36.78 10.91
N LEU A 220 35.24 -36.62 11.27
CA LEU A 220 34.47 -37.57 12.04
C LEU A 220 33.12 -37.77 11.35
N THR A 221 32.79 -39.02 11.04
CA THR A 221 31.54 -39.37 10.32
C THR A 221 30.78 -40.42 11.13
N PRO A 222 29.74 -40.02 11.89
CA PRO A 222 28.91 -40.96 12.64
C PRO A 222 27.97 -41.72 11.70
N GLU A 223 27.72 -42.99 12.01
CA GLU A 223 26.75 -43.85 11.31
C GLU A 223 25.46 -44.06 12.13
N ALA A 224 24.41 -44.48 11.43
CA ALA A 224 23.11 -44.80 12.01
C ALA A 224 23.12 -46.02 12.97
N ASP A 225 24.15 -46.86 12.90
CA ASP A 225 24.31 -48.01 13.81
C ASP A 225 25.08 -47.67 15.09
N GLY A 226 25.56 -46.42 15.23
CA GLY A 226 26.40 -45.97 16.33
C GLY A 226 27.91 -46.10 16.08
N SER A 227 28.32 -46.58 14.90
CA SER A 227 29.72 -46.56 14.49
C SER A 227 30.20 -45.12 14.26
N LEU A 228 31.48 -44.88 14.46
CA LEU A 228 32.13 -43.59 14.19
C LEU A 228 33.35 -43.82 13.32
N TRP A 229 33.32 -43.27 12.11
CA TRP A 229 34.50 -43.23 11.24
C TRP A 229 35.39 -42.04 11.59
N ILE A 230 36.68 -42.32 11.66
CA ILE A 230 37.71 -41.40 12.10
C ILE A 230 38.71 -41.25 10.96
N ASN A 231 38.72 -40.05 10.38
CA ASN A 231 39.54 -39.72 9.22
C ASN A 231 40.81 -39.01 9.68
N SER A 232 41.96 -39.45 9.18
CA SER A 232 43.28 -38.90 9.53
C SER A 232 44.17 -38.78 8.29
N ASN A 233 45.27 -38.04 8.39
CA ASN A 233 46.25 -37.92 7.30
C ASN A 233 46.92 -39.24 6.89
N ALA A 234 46.84 -40.29 7.71
CA ALA A 234 47.49 -41.58 7.47
C ALA A 234 46.49 -42.72 7.24
N GLY A 235 45.20 -42.42 7.07
CA GLY A 235 44.17 -43.41 6.80
C GLY A 235 42.93 -43.27 7.69
N VAL A 236 42.09 -44.30 7.62
CA VAL A 236 40.76 -44.31 8.21
C VAL A 236 40.58 -45.52 9.13
N THR A 237 40.00 -45.27 10.31
CA THR A 237 39.61 -46.29 11.30
C THR A 237 38.15 -46.11 11.65
N VAL A 238 37.44 -47.20 11.93
CA VAL A 238 36.08 -47.18 12.46
C VAL A 238 36.09 -47.61 13.92
N ARG A 239 35.38 -46.85 14.77
CA ARG A 239 34.97 -47.32 16.09
C ARG A 239 33.58 -47.93 15.96
N ARG A 240 33.45 -49.22 16.26
CA ARG A 240 32.17 -49.95 16.28
C ARG A 240 31.31 -49.56 17.49
N PRO A 241 30.01 -49.88 17.48
CA PRO A 241 29.10 -49.54 18.59
C PRO A 241 29.52 -50.22 19.91
N ASP A 242 30.17 -51.39 19.83
CA ASP A 242 30.75 -52.11 20.97
C ASP A 242 32.05 -51.51 21.53
N GLY A 243 32.56 -50.43 20.90
CA GLY A 243 33.76 -49.72 21.29
C GLY A 243 35.07 -50.24 20.68
N ARG A 244 35.05 -51.32 19.89
CA ARG A 244 36.25 -51.81 19.18
C ARG A 244 36.65 -50.87 18.05
N PHE A 245 37.96 -50.69 17.87
CA PHE A 245 38.55 -49.95 16.76
C PHE A 245 39.07 -50.92 15.72
N GLU A 246 38.65 -50.75 14.47
CA GLU A 246 39.02 -51.59 13.33
C GLU A 246 39.52 -50.72 12.18
N PRO A 247 40.58 -51.12 11.45
CA PRO A 247 40.97 -50.43 10.23
C PRO A 247 39.87 -50.54 9.17
N ALA A 248 39.86 -49.60 8.22
CA ALA A 248 38.98 -49.68 7.07
C ALA A 248 39.13 -51.03 6.34
N PRO A 249 38.04 -51.76 6.04
CA PRO A 249 38.10 -53.13 5.55
C PRO A 249 38.44 -53.24 4.06
N TRP A 250 38.57 -52.11 3.35
CA TRP A 250 38.73 -52.07 1.90
C TRP A 250 40.20 -51.98 1.48
N ALA A 251 40.60 -52.84 0.56
CA ALA A 251 41.90 -52.74 -0.10
C ALA A 251 41.79 -51.83 -1.33
N VAL A 252 42.77 -50.95 -1.51
CA VAL A 252 42.90 -50.08 -2.68
C VAL A 252 44.12 -50.47 -3.50
N ALA A 253 44.19 -50.01 -4.76
CA ALA A 253 45.31 -50.28 -5.65
C ALA A 253 46.65 -49.75 -5.08
N GLU A 254 47.75 -50.37 -5.50
CA GLU A 254 49.10 -50.00 -5.06
C GLU A 254 49.39 -48.52 -5.36
N GLY A 255 49.73 -47.74 -4.32
CA GLY A 255 49.99 -46.30 -4.40
C GLY A 255 48.79 -45.40 -4.04
N ASP A 256 47.56 -45.93 -4.03
CA ASP A 256 46.38 -45.22 -3.55
C ASP A 256 46.20 -45.41 -2.03
N GLN A 257 45.41 -44.55 -1.41
CA GLN A 257 45.09 -44.61 0.01
C GLN A 257 43.73 -43.98 0.27
N ILE A 258 42.94 -44.60 1.15
CA ILE A 258 41.69 -44.01 1.66
C ILE A 258 42.06 -42.95 2.68
N LEU A 259 41.73 -41.69 2.38
CA LEU A 259 41.97 -40.53 3.23
C LEU A 259 40.80 -40.26 4.19
N GLY A 260 39.57 -40.60 3.77
CA GLY A 260 38.39 -40.39 4.59
C GLY A 260 37.17 -41.22 4.16
N MET A 261 36.32 -41.58 5.13
CA MET A 261 34.95 -42.02 4.88
C MET A 261 34.03 -40.81 5.02
N MET A 262 33.27 -40.49 3.96
CA MET A 262 32.43 -39.30 3.92
C MET A 262 30.96 -39.58 4.22
N LEU A 263 30.42 -40.66 3.65
CA LEU A 263 29.00 -41.01 3.73
C LEU A 263 28.83 -42.51 3.45
N ARG A 264 27.89 -43.14 4.16
CA ARG A 264 27.30 -44.41 3.76
C ARG A 264 25.92 -44.13 3.17
N ASP A 265 25.72 -44.48 1.90
CA ASP A 265 24.46 -44.26 1.18
C ASP A 265 23.39 -45.29 1.56
N GLU A 266 22.13 -45.06 1.16
CA GLU A 266 21.01 -45.94 1.48
C GLU A 266 21.12 -47.36 0.87
N GLN A 267 21.98 -47.54 -0.14
CA GLN A 267 22.28 -48.84 -0.71
C GLN A 267 23.32 -49.62 0.10
N GLY A 268 23.87 -49.00 1.16
CA GLY A 268 24.95 -49.56 1.96
C GLY A 268 26.34 -49.36 1.34
N GLY A 269 26.45 -48.57 0.26
CA GLY A 269 27.72 -48.17 -0.34
C GLY A 269 28.40 -47.07 0.45
N TYR A 270 29.72 -47.17 0.59
CA TYR A 270 30.56 -46.20 1.27
C TYR A 270 31.24 -45.29 0.27
N TRP A 271 31.08 -43.98 0.45
CA TRP A 271 31.74 -42.94 -0.32
C TRP A 271 33.01 -42.50 0.38
N LEU A 272 34.11 -42.65 -0.35
CA LEU A 272 35.46 -42.58 0.18
C LEU A 272 36.23 -41.46 -0.52
N ASP A 273 36.90 -40.64 0.26
CA ASP A 273 37.97 -39.77 -0.22
C ASP A 273 39.24 -40.61 -0.35
N THR A 274 39.86 -40.61 -1.52
CA THR A 274 41.10 -41.34 -1.78
C THR A 274 42.18 -40.44 -2.36
N ARG A 275 43.44 -40.90 -2.33
CA ARG A 275 44.54 -40.20 -3.00
C ARG A 275 44.31 -40.12 -4.52
N SER A 276 43.49 -40.98 -5.12
CA SER A 276 43.11 -40.87 -6.53
C SER A 276 41.82 -40.06 -6.78
N GLY A 277 41.21 -39.48 -5.74
CA GLY A 277 40.01 -38.66 -5.85
C GLY A 277 38.83 -39.27 -5.11
N LEU A 278 37.84 -39.76 -5.85
CA LEU A 278 36.61 -40.34 -5.28
C LEU A 278 36.61 -41.85 -5.44
N GLY A 279 36.29 -42.55 -4.36
CA GLY A 279 36.08 -43.99 -4.35
C GLY A 279 34.70 -44.34 -3.84
N ARG A 280 34.16 -45.45 -4.31
CA ARG A 280 32.97 -46.08 -3.74
C ARG A 280 33.31 -47.51 -3.36
N ALA A 281 32.92 -47.92 -2.15
CA ALA A 281 33.07 -49.29 -1.72
C ALA A 281 31.71 -49.91 -1.36
N MET A 282 31.42 -51.09 -1.89
CA MET A 282 30.17 -51.80 -1.66
C MET A 282 30.46 -53.30 -1.57
N ASP A 283 29.86 -54.00 -0.61
CA ASP A 283 30.07 -55.44 -0.38
C ASP A 283 31.56 -55.86 -0.29
N GLY A 284 32.38 -54.98 0.31
CA GLY A 284 33.83 -55.20 0.46
C GLY A 284 34.66 -54.95 -0.80
N GLN A 285 34.04 -54.65 -1.94
CA GLN A 285 34.71 -54.28 -3.18
C GLN A 285 34.88 -52.77 -3.28
N PHE A 286 36.08 -52.33 -3.66
CA PHE A 286 36.40 -50.93 -3.93
C PHE A 286 36.37 -50.67 -5.44
N GLN A 287 35.74 -49.55 -5.83
CA GLN A 287 35.74 -49.05 -7.20
C GLN A 287 36.10 -47.56 -7.19
N GLN A 288 37.06 -47.17 -8.02
CA GLN A 288 37.37 -45.76 -8.24
C GLN A 288 36.27 -45.12 -9.09
N VAL A 289 35.85 -43.92 -8.71
CA VAL A 289 34.86 -43.12 -9.42
C VAL A 289 35.59 -42.01 -10.18
N PRO A 290 35.72 -42.11 -11.52
CA PRO A 290 36.40 -41.09 -12.29
C PRO A 290 35.53 -39.83 -12.38
N LEU A 291 36.16 -38.67 -12.29
CA LEU A 291 35.48 -37.38 -12.26
C LEU A 291 35.96 -36.51 -13.41
N TYR A 292 35.04 -36.12 -14.26
CA TYR A 292 35.33 -35.30 -15.43
C TYR A 292 34.72 -33.92 -15.25
N SER A 293 35.56 -32.89 -15.40
CA SER A 293 35.09 -31.51 -15.39
C SER A 293 34.96 -31.00 -16.82
N ALA A 294 33.77 -30.51 -17.16
CA ALA A 294 33.55 -29.82 -18.44
C ALA A 294 34.39 -28.54 -18.56
N ILE A 295 34.69 -27.89 -17.43
CA ILE A 295 35.50 -26.66 -17.37
C ILE A 295 36.99 -26.99 -17.58
N ALA A 296 37.50 -28.01 -16.90
CA ALA A 296 38.90 -28.44 -17.06
C ALA A 296 39.15 -29.24 -18.35
N ARG A 297 38.08 -29.69 -19.03
CA ARG A 297 38.12 -30.54 -20.24
C ARG A 297 38.94 -31.82 -20.02
N GLY A 298 38.74 -32.45 -18.87
CA GLY A 298 39.50 -33.65 -18.51
C GLY A 298 39.15 -34.17 -17.13
N GLN A 299 39.87 -35.21 -16.71
CA GLN A 299 39.72 -35.79 -15.38
C GLN A 299 40.24 -34.81 -14.33
N VAL A 300 39.50 -34.65 -13.23
CA VAL A 300 39.86 -33.79 -12.11
C VAL A 300 39.91 -34.58 -10.82
N ARG A 301 40.66 -34.05 -9.85
CA ARG A 301 40.77 -34.60 -8.51
C ARG A 301 40.38 -33.53 -7.48
N PRO A 302 39.10 -33.42 -7.12
CA PRO A 302 38.67 -32.52 -6.06
C PRO A 302 39.18 -32.98 -4.69
N ASN A 303 39.42 -32.02 -3.81
CA ASN A 303 39.71 -32.28 -2.40
C ASN A 303 38.39 -32.27 -1.62
N TRP A 304 37.94 -33.43 -1.17
CA TRP A 304 36.64 -33.58 -0.53
C TRP A 304 36.62 -33.07 0.90
N THR A 305 35.53 -32.42 1.28
CA THR A 305 35.26 -31.97 2.65
C THR A 305 34.17 -32.79 3.33
N GLY A 306 33.31 -33.43 2.54
CA GLY A 306 32.26 -34.31 3.02
C GLY A 306 31.24 -34.63 1.93
N ALA A 307 30.31 -35.48 2.29
CA ALA A 307 29.20 -35.91 1.45
C ALA A 307 27.91 -35.87 2.25
N TYR A 308 26.79 -35.73 1.54
CA TYR A 308 25.45 -35.68 2.11
C TYR A 308 24.48 -36.40 1.19
N GLU A 309 23.67 -37.29 1.75
CA GLU A 309 22.57 -37.94 1.03
C GLU A 309 21.28 -37.17 1.31
N ASP A 310 20.60 -36.72 0.25
CA ASP A 310 19.30 -36.06 0.36
C ASP A 310 18.16 -37.07 0.56
N ARG A 311 16.95 -36.55 0.84
CA ARG A 311 15.77 -37.39 1.16
C ARG A 311 15.29 -38.26 -0.01
N GLU A 312 15.67 -37.91 -1.23
CA GLU A 312 15.33 -38.66 -2.43
C GLU A 312 16.38 -39.73 -2.76
N GLY A 313 17.52 -39.75 -2.06
CA GLY A 313 18.65 -40.65 -2.31
C GLY A 313 19.68 -40.08 -3.29
N GLY A 314 19.61 -38.77 -3.58
CA GLY A 314 20.65 -38.04 -4.31
C GLY A 314 21.85 -37.78 -3.41
N ILE A 315 23.05 -37.83 -3.99
CA ILE A 315 24.31 -37.70 -3.23
C ILE A 315 25.01 -36.41 -3.63
N TRP A 316 25.24 -35.57 -2.64
CA TRP A 316 25.95 -34.31 -2.73
C TRP A 316 27.35 -34.46 -2.16
N LEU A 317 28.37 -34.05 -2.91
CA LEU A 317 29.77 -34.15 -2.53
C LEU A 317 30.38 -32.74 -2.56
N ALA A 318 30.86 -32.27 -1.42
CA ALA A 318 31.47 -30.95 -1.27
C ALA A 318 32.98 -31.02 -1.44
N SER A 319 33.56 -30.03 -2.12
CA SER A 319 35.01 -29.94 -2.31
C SER A 319 35.54 -28.52 -2.11
N THR A 320 36.79 -28.41 -1.68
CA THR A 320 37.44 -27.10 -1.44
C THR A 320 37.94 -26.42 -2.71
N ASN A 321 38.11 -27.15 -3.81
CA ASN A 321 38.70 -26.66 -5.06
C ASN A 321 37.92 -27.01 -6.33
N GLY A 322 36.87 -27.83 -6.23
CA GLY A 322 36.13 -28.39 -7.37
C GLY A 322 34.64 -28.09 -7.36
N GLY A 323 34.16 -27.17 -6.52
CA GLY A 323 32.74 -26.85 -6.38
C GLY A 323 31.96 -27.96 -5.65
N LEU A 324 30.70 -28.08 -6.02
CA LEU A 324 29.78 -29.08 -5.51
C LEU A 324 29.56 -30.15 -6.58
N TRP A 325 29.48 -31.41 -6.19
CA TRP A 325 29.16 -32.49 -7.13
C TRP A 325 27.88 -33.18 -6.70
N HIS A 326 27.05 -33.55 -7.66
CA HIS A 326 25.75 -34.13 -7.39
C HIS A 326 25.51 -35.37 -8.24
N LEU A 327 25.14 -36.46 -7.59
CA LEU A 327 24.52 -37.64 -8.21
C LEU A 327 23.02 -37.55 -7.97
N LEU A 328 22.26 -37.57 -9.07
CA LEU A 328 20.80 -37.55 -9.01
C LEU A 328 20.27 -38.73 -8.18
N PRO A 329 19.09 -38.59 -7.56
CA PRO A 329 18.37 -39.73 -7.02
C PRO A 329 18.30 -40.86 -8.04
N ARG A 330 18.58 -42.09 -7.61
CA ARG A 330 18.52 -43.27 -8.48
C ARG A 330 19.48 -43.23 -9.66
N TRP A 331 20.59 -42.50 -9.54
CA TRP A 331 21.73 -42.48 -10.47
C TRP A 331 22.19 -43.88 -10.92
N TRP A 332 21.86 -44.92 -10.16
CA TRP A 332 22.15 -46.31 -10.49
C TRP A 332 21.28 -46.96 -11.57
N GLN A 333 20.20 -46.30 -11.99
CA GLN A 333 19.28 -46.82 -13.01
C GLN A 333 19.91 -46.86 -14.39
N PHE A 334 20.72 -45.86 -14.72
CA PHE A 334 21.37 -45.74 -16.02
C PHE A 334 22.87 -45.64 -15.85
N SER A 335 23.59 -46.51 -16.54
CA SER A 335 25.05 -46.48 -16.64
C SER A 335 25.44 -45.98 -18.02
N VAL A 336 26.49 -45.15 -18.10
CA VAL A 336 26.90 -44.51 -19.36
C VAL A 336 28.35 -44.86 -19.66
N LEU A 337 28.57 -45.52 -20.80
CA LEU A 337 29.88 -45.73 -21.38
C LEU A 337 30.13 -44.63 -22.41
N SER A 338 31.08 -43.74 -22.16
CA SER A 338 31.46 -42.66 -23.08
C SER A 338 32.88 -42.88 -23.60
N ARG A 339 33.23 -42.16 -24.68
CA ARG A 339 34.63 -41.99 -25.08
C ARG A 339 35.29 -41.00 -24.13
N LEU A 340 36.46 -41.36 -23.65
CA LEU A 340 37.31 -40.53 -22.81
C LEU A 340 38.69 -40.46 -23.47
N GLU A 341 39.14 -39.26 -23.82
CA GLU A 341 40.37 -39.09 -24.63
C GLU A 341 41.61 -39.64 -23.92
N ASP A 342 41.66 -39.51 -22.59
CA ASP A 342 42.79 -39.93 -21.76
C ASP A 342 42.66 -41.37 -21.22
N ASP A 343 41.55 -42.06 -21.48
CA ASP A 343 41.33 -43.43 -21.01
C ASP A 343 41.29 -44.44 -22.18
N PRO A 344 42.35 -45.24 -22.37
CA PRO A 344 42.40 -46.24 -23.42
C PRO A 344 41.44 -47.41 -23.18
N ALA A 345 40.87 -47.57 -21.99
CA ALA A 345 39.85 -48.57 -21.68
C ALA A 345 38.41 -48.09 -21.96
N SER A 346 38.24 -46.85 -22.45
CA SER A 346 36.94 -46.29 -22.84
C SER A 346 36.54 -46.65 -24.28
N LEU A 347 35.31 -46.31 -24.69
CA LEU A 347 34.87 -46.49 -26.07
C LEU A 347 35.68 -45.61 -27.04
N ARG A 348 36.08 -46.14 -28.20
CA ARG A 348 36.75 -45.32 -29.23
C ARG A 348 35.76 -44.55 -30.07
N ASN A 349 34.53 -45.00 -30.21
CA ASN A 349 33.53 -44.25 -30.96
C ASN A 349 32.89 -43.19 -30.06
N ALA A 350 33.18 -41.91 -30.32
CA ALA A 350 32.51 -40.79 -29.65
C ALA A 350 30.98 -40.83 -29.85
N TYR A 351 30.56 -41.17 -31.07
CA TYR A 351 29.17 -41.39 -31.43
C TYR A 351 29.01 -42.81 -31.94
N VAL A 352 28.25 -43.62 -31.21
CA VAL A 352 27.90 -44.98 -31.63
C VAL A 352 26.69 -44.90 -32.56
N LEU A 353 26.88 -45.37 -33.80
CA LEU A 353 25.88 -45.32 -34.87
C LEU A 353 25.18 -46.67 -35.06
N GLY A 354 25.87 -47.78 -34.76
CA GLY A 354 25.34 -49.13 -34.85
C GLY A 354 25.75 -49.96 -33.65
N MET A 355 24.83 -50.82 -33.18
CA MET A 355 25.08 -51.79 -32.10
C MET A 355 24.47 -53.14 -32.46
N GLY A 356 25.10 -54.21 -31.98
CA GLY A 356 24.63 -55.58 -32.18
C GLY A 356 25.01 -56.46 -30.99
N ALA A 357 24.08 -57.31 -30.55
CA ALA A 357 24.36 -58.28 -29.50
C ALA A 357 25.39 -59.30 -29.99
N ALA A 358 26.32 -59.65 -29.11
CA ALA A 358 27.30 -60.71 -29.33
C ALA A 358 26.82 -62.04 -28.74
N ALA A 359 27.26 -63.17 -29.32
CA ALA A 359 26.83 -64.49 -28.87
C ALA A 359 27.27 -64.84 -27.44
N ASP A 360 28.38 -64.25 -26.98
CA ASP A 360 28.93 -64.42 -25.63
C ASP A 360 28.32 -63.46 -24.59
N GLY A 361 27.27 -62.71 -24.96
CA GLY A 361 26.58 -61.78 -24.07
C GLY A 361 27.12 -60.35 -24.08
N GLY A 362 28.21 -60.08 -24.81
CA GLY A 362 28.72 -58.74 -25.06
C GLY A 362 27.89 -57.94 -26.08
N VAL A 363 28.33 -56.72 -26.37
CA VAL A 363 27.73 -55.84 -27.37
C VAL A 363 28.81 -55.27 -28.28
N TRP A 364 28.67 -55.49 -29.59
CA TRP A 364 29.48 -54.84 -30.62
C TRP A 364 28.99 -53.42 -30.86
N THR A 365 29.92 -52.49 -31.02
CA THR A 365 29.65 -51.08 -31.31
C THR A 365 30.51 -50.56 -32.43
N VAL A 366 29.90 -49.73 -33.28
CA VAL A 366 30.56 -49.07 -34.40
C VAL A 366 30.08 -47.63 -34.53
N GLY A 367 30.90 -46.73 -35.10
CA GLY A 367 30.55 -45.32 -35.16
C GLY A 367 31.53 -44.41 -35.89
N THR A 368 31.59 -43.16 -35.42
CA THR A 368 32.24 -42.03 -36.13
C THR A 368 33.76 -42.07 -36.20
N HIS A 369 34.42 -42.88 -35.36
CA HIS A 369 35.89 -43.04 -35.40
C HIS A 369 36.34 -44.24 -36.22
N GLY A 370 35.41 -44.88 -36.95
CA GLY A 370 35.71 -46.07 -37.75
C GLY A 370 36.22 -47.23 -36.90
N ALA A 371 35.93 -47.24 -35.59
CA ALA A 371 36.41 -48.26 -34.66
C ALA A 371 35.34 -49.35 -34.46
N LEU A 372 35.81 -50.58 -34.27
CA LEU A 372 35.01 -51.70 -33.80
C LEU A 372 35.42 -51.99 -32.36
N ASP A 373 34.51 -51.69 -31.44
CA ASP A 373 34.68 -51.98 -30.02
C ASP A 373 33.62 -53.00 -29.59
N LYS A 374 33.97 -53.83 -28.61
CA LYS A 374 33.05 -54.75 -27.94
C LYS A 374 33.04 -54.42 -26.47
N PHE A 375 31.89 -54.36 -25.81
CA PHE A 375 31.84 -54.17 -24.37
C PHE A 375 30.95 -55.20 -23.69
N ASP A 376 31.26 -55.49 -22.43
CA ASP A 376 30.42 -56.32 -21.57
C ASP A 376 29.37 -55.44 -20.88
N PRO A 377 28.06 -55.64 -21.14
CA PRO A 377 26.99 -54.85 -20.53
C PRO A 377 26.86 -55.09 -19.02
N VAL A 378 27.47 -56.15 -18.47
CA VAL A 378 27.42 -56.50 -17.03
C VAL A 378 28.57 -55.88 -16.24
N SER A 379 29.80 -55.90 -16.78
CA SER A 379 30.99 -55.34 -16.10
C SER A 379 31.43 -53.97 -16.62
N GLY A 380 30.84 -53.47 -17.70
CA GLY A 380 31.23 -52.20 -18.34
C GLY A 380 32.59 -52.25 -19.06
N ARG A 381 33.32 -53.38 -19.01
CA ARG A 381 34.65 -53.50 -19.62
C ARG A 381 34.56 -53.41 -21.14
N VAL A 382 35.36 -52.52 -21.73
CA VAL A 382 35.47 -52.36 -23.19
C VAL A 382 36.72 -53.07 -23.71
N GLU A 383 36.54 -53.88 -24.75
CA GLU A 383 37.58 -54.49 -25.57
C GLU A 383 37.60 -53.84 -26.95
N GLN A 384 38.73 -53.22 -27.29
CA GLN A 384 38.91 -52.54 -28.56
C GLN A 384 39.50 -53.52 -29.58
N HIS A 385 38.73 -53.89 -30.60
CA HIS A 385 39.17 -54.90 -31.58
C HIS A 385 39.97 -54.30 -32.73
N ARG A 386 39.51 -53.17 -33.29
CA ARG A 386 40.16 -52.55 -34.46
C ARG A 386 39.79 -51.08 -34.62
N THR A 387 40.74 -50.25 -35.05
CA THR A 387 40.50 -48.90 -35.58
C THR A 387 40.60 -48.87 -37.08
N TRP A 388 39.91 -47.91 -37.69
CA TRP A 388 39.91 -47.68 -39.14
C TRP A 388 39.50 -48.92 -39.93
N VAL A 389 38.39 -49.55 -39.51
CA VAL A 389 37.84 -50.77 -40.10
C VAL A 389 37.60 -50.60 -41.61
N ASP A 390 37.13 -49.42 -42.03
CA ASP A 390 36.97 -49.03 -43.44
C ASP A 390 37.63 -47.66 -43.72
N GLY A 391 38.90 -47.53 -43.36
CA GLY A 391 39.59 -46.24 -43.40
C GLY A 391 38.94 -45.24 -42.44
N THR A 392 38.84 -43.97 -42.82
CA THR A 392 38.24 -42.90 -42.00
C THR A 392 36.72 -42.80 -42.09
N GLN A 393 36.07 -43.74 -42.80
CA GLN A 393 34.62 -43.74 -42.99
C GLN A 393 33.88 -44.07 -41.69
N TRP A 394 32.69 -43.49 -41.54
CA TRP A 394 31.80 -43.83 -40.43
C TRP A 394 31.14 -45.19 -40.68
N LEU A 395 31.14 -46.01 -39.64
CA LEU A 395 30.49 -47.30 -39.64
C LEU A 395 29.07 -47.14 -39.09
N GLN A 396 28.09 -47.71 -39.78
CA GLN A 396 26.66 -47.42 -39.59
C GLN A 396 25.89 -48.56 -38.91
N SER A 397 26.27 -49.80 -39.17
CA SER A 397 25.57 -50.98 -38.64
C SER A 397 26.55 -52.10 -38.31
N VAL A 398 26.20 -52.94 -37.34
CA VAL A 398 27.00 -54.10 -36.94
C VAL A 398 26.10 -55.24 -36.48
N LEU A 399 26.47 -56.47 -36.85
CA LEU A 399 25.73 -57.69 -36.49
C LEU A 399 26.69 -58.87 -36.41
N GLU A 400 26.58 -59.72 -35.40
CA GLU A 400 27.31 -60.99 -35.32
C GLU A 400 26.47 -62.11 -35.94
N ASP A 401 27.09 -62.92 -36.80
CA ASP A 401 26.44 -64.10 -37.38
C ASP A 401 26.58 -65.34 -36.49
N PRO A 402 25.80 -66.42 -36.73
CA PRO A 402 25.87 -67.64 -35.91
C PRO A 402 27.24 -68.36 -35.92
N ARG A 403 28.18 -67.95 -36.79
CA ARG A 403 29.55 -68.49 -36.87
C ARG A 403 30.55 -67.62 -36.09
N GLY A 404 30.07 -66.58 -35.40
CA GLY A 404 30.89 -65.62 -34.65
C GLY A 404 31.60 -64.58 -35.53
N GLN A 405 31.21 -64.45 -36.80
CA GLN A 405 31.77 -63.42 -37.68
C GLN A 405 30.95 -62.14 -37.60
N VAL A 406 31.64 -61.00 -37.57
CA VAL A 406 31.01 -59.70 -37.35
C VAL A 406 30.86 -58.97 -38.67
N TRP A 407 29.61 -58.77 -39.09
CA TRP A 407 29.25 -58.00 -40.27
C TRP A 407 29.11 -56.53 -39.92
N ILE A 408 29.68 -55.66 -40.75
CA ILE A 408 29.78 -54.22 -40.50
C ILE A 408 29.39 -53.47 -41.77
N GLY A 409 28.41 -52.59 -41.68
CA GLY A 409 28.04 -51.68 -42.76
C GLY A 409 28.76 -50.34 -42.65
N SER A 410 29.32 -49.84 -43.74
CA SER A 410 29.84 -48.46 -43.87
C SER A 410 28.97 -47.65 -44.86
N TRP A 411 29.47 -46.49 -45.29
CA TRP A 411 28.76 -45.63 -46.25
C TRP A 411 28.56 -46.27 -47.63
N ASP A 412 29.49 -47.11 -48.10
CA ASP A 412 29.43 -47.71 -49.45
C ASP A 412 29.98 -49.14 -49.51
N ALA A 413 30.23 -49.75 -48.35
CA ALA A 413 30.78 -51.08 -48.27
C ALA A 413 30.14 -51.91 -47.17
N LEU A 414 30.09 -53.20 -47.43
CA LEU A 414 29.85 -54.23 -46.43
C LEU A 414 31.20 -54.85 -46.07
N LEU A 415 31.46 -55.00 -44.78
CA LEU A 415 32.67 -55.64 -44.27
C LEU A 415 32.29 -56.82 -43.38
N ARG A 416 33.18 -57.82 -43.33
CA ARG A 416 33.07 -58.94 -42.42
C ARG A 416 34.40 -59.14 -41.70
N TYR A 417 34.36 -59.07 -40.39
CA TYR A 417 35.48 -59.21 -39.49
C TYR A 417 35.43 -60.57 -38.79
N ASP A 418 36.57 -61.25 -38.74
CA ASP A 418 36.77 -62.48 -37.97
C ASP A 418 37.53 -62.12 -36.68
N PRO A 419 36.88 -62.18 -35.50
CA PRO A 419 37.53 -61.84 -34.23
C PRO A 419 38.71 -62.76 -33.88
N GLY A 420 38.63 -64.04 -34.24
CA GLY A 420 39.67 -65.04 -33.92
C GLY A 420 40.92 -64.86 -34.78
N GLN A 421 40.75 -64.60 -36.07
CA GLN A 421 41.87 -64.38 -37.00
C GLN A 421 42.29 -62.91 -37.15
N LYS A 422 41.49 -61.98 -36.62
CA LYS A 422 41.61 -60.53 -36.79
C LYS A 422 41.65 -60.08 -38.26
N ARG A 423 41.09 -60.88 -39.18
CA ARG A 423 41.04 -60.60 -40.63
C ARG A 423 39.74 -59.89 -40.99
N ILE A 424 39.80 -59.04 -42.02
CA ILE A 424 38.64 -58.34 -42.56
C ILE A 424 38.50 -58.61 -44.05
N ARG A 425 37.26 -58.82 -44.50
CA ARG A 425 36.90 -58.87 -45.91
C ARG A 425 35.96 -57.72 -46.22
N ARG A 426 36.19 -57.02 -47.33
CA ARG A 426 35.43 -55.83 -47.75
C ARG A 426 34.80 -56.07 -49.11
N TRP A 427 33.52 -55.71 -49.25
CA TRP A 427 32.79 -55.60 -50.50
C TRP A 427 32.32 -54.15 -50.66
N GLY A 428 33.00 -53.39 -51.52
CA GLY A 428 32.57 -52.03 -51.85
C GLY A 428 31.54 -52.01 -52.99
N ARG A 429 30.95 -50.83 -53.26
CA ARG A 429 30.07 -50.61 -54.41
C ARG A 429 30.75 -50.86 -55.76
N ASP A 430 32.06 -50.62 -55.85
CA ASP A 430 32.85 -50.76 -57.09
C ASP A 430 33.44 -52.17 -57.28
N ALA A 431 33.07 -53.14 -56.43
CA ALA A 431 33.58 -54.50 -56.55
C ALA A 431 33.05 -55.19 -57.81
N ALA A 432 33.92 -55.87 -58.56
CA ALA A 432 33.55 -56.56 -59.79
C ALA A 432 32.54 -57.71 -59.58
N VAL A 433 32.58 -58.34 -58.41
CA VAL A 433 31.71 -59.46 -58.03
C VAL A 433 31.14 -59.18 -56.64
N ASP A 434 29.85 -59.49 -56.46
CA ASP A 434 29.14 -59.33 -55.19
C ASP A 434 29.25 -57.91 -54.59
N ALA A 435 29.16 -56.88 -55.44
CA ALA A 435 29.19 -55.48 -55.01
C ALA A 435 28.15 -55.21 -53.92
N ALA A 436 28.54 -54.41 -52.92
CA ALA A 436 27.57 -53.83 -51.99
C ALA A 436 26.57 -52.93 -52.74
N MET A 437 25.44 -52.68 -52.10
CA MET A 437 24.47 -51.72 -52.62
C MET A 437 24.97 -50.29 -52.37
N ASP A 438 24.65 -49.37 -53.27
CA ASP A 438 25.07 -47.97 -53.13
C ASP A 438 24.36 -47.27 -51.97
N GLY A 439 25.05 -46.34 -51.33
CA GLY A 439 24.59 -45.64 -50.12
C GLY A 439 24.81 -46.41 -48.82
N ALA A 440 24.64 -45.71 -47.70
CA ALA A 440 24.97 -46.23 -46.37
C ALA A 440 24.23 -47.53 -46.06
N ILE A 441 24.96 -48.56 -45.61
CA ILE A 441 24.38 -49.80 -45.12
C ILE A 441 23.96 -49.58 -43.67
N GLU A 442 22.72 -49.14 -43.50
CA GLU A 442 22.24 -48.64 -42.22
C GLU A 442 21.56 -49.70 -41.34
N SER A 443 21.22 -50.87 -41.89
CA SER A 443 20.65 -51.99 -41.13
C SER A 443 21.11 -53.34 -41.69
N LEU A 444 21.27 -54.30 -40.78
CA LEU A 444 21.61 -55.68 -41.06
C LEU A 444 20.62 -56.59 -40.33
N ALA A 445 20.20 -57.68 -40.97
CA ALA A 445 19.40 -58.73 -40.33
C ALA A 445 19.83 -60.10 -40.88
N ILE A 446 19.88 -61.13 -40.03
CA ILE A 446 20.12 -62.51 -40.46
C ILE A 446 18.85 -63.29 -40.24
N CYS A 447 18.26 -63.80 -41.32
CA CYS A 447 17.10 -64.68 -41.28
C CYS A 447 17.49 -66.09 -41.71
N ASP A 448 16.73 -67.08 -41.26
CA ASP A 448 16.93 -68.52 -41.42
C ASP A 448 18.29 -69.02 -40.90
N GLY A 449 18.98 -68.20 -40.08
CA GLY A 449 20.35 -68.43 -39.62
C GLY A 449 21.43 -68.43 -40.73
N GLN A 450 21.08 -68.17 -41.98
CA GLN A 450 22.00 -68.34 -43.13
C GLN A 450 21.95 -67.19 -44.15
N ARG A 451 20.95 -66.32 -44.09
CA ARG A 451 20.72 -65.28 -45.10
C ARG A 451 20.87 -63.91 -44.47
N LEU A 452 21.92 -63.19 -44.89
CA LEU A 452 22.15 -61.81 -44.48
C LEU A 452 21.36 -60.87 -45.38
N TRP A 453 20.55 -60.02 -44.77
CA TRP A 453 19.90 -58.89 -45.40
C TRP A 453 20.60 -57.60 -45.03
N THR A 454 20.86 -56.78 -46.03
CA THR A 454 21.40 -55.43 -45.87
C THR A 454 20.41 -54.43 -46.45
N ALA A 455 20.15 -53.35 -45.73
CA ALA A 455 19.32 -52.24 -46.21
C ALA A 455 20.18 -50.98 -46.39
N SER A 456 19.97 -50.28 -47.50
CA SER A 456 20.50 -48.94 -47.74
C SER A 456 19.38 -48.00 -48.18
N ALA A 457 19.70 -46.72 -48.32
CA ALA A 457 18.77 -45.73 -48.87
C ALA A 457 18.23 -46.09 -50.28
N ASN A 458 18.91 -46.98 -51.00
CA ASN A 458 18.58 -47.34 -52.39
C ASN A 458 17.86 -48.69 -52.54
N GLY A 459 17.55 -49.40 -51.45
CA GLY A 459 16.82 -50.67 -51.49
C GLY A 459 17.24 -51.68 -50.42
N LEU A 460 17.12 -52.98 -50.75
CA LEU A 460 17.60 -54.09 -49.94
C LEU A 460 18.42 -55.08 -50.78
N GLN A 461 19.39 -55.73 -50.14
CA GLN A 461 20.19 -56.79 -50.74
C GLN A 461 20.22 -58.02 -49.82
N GLN A 462 20.04 -59.21 -50.39
CA GLN A 462 20.17 -60.48 -49.70
C GLN A 462 21.48 -61.18 -50.10
N ARG A 463 22.18 -61.76 -49.13
CA ARG A 463 23.45 -62.44 -49.30
C ARG A 463 23.49 -63.74 -48.50
N ASP A 464 24.33 -64.69 -48.93
CA ASP A 464 24.73 -65.80 -48.06
C ASP A 464 25.80 -65.35 -47.05
N LEU A 465 26.11 -66.20 -46.06
CA LEU A 465 27.14 -65.91 -45.05
C LEU A 465 28.58 -65.95 -45.60
N GLU A 466 28.79 -66.39 -46.84
CA GLU A 466 30.07 -66.27 -47.55
C GLU A 466 30.23 -64.90 -48.23
N GLY A 467 29.14 -64.13 -48.29
CA GLY A 467 29.03 -62.79 -48.86
C GLY A 467 28.61 -62.75 -50.32
N ARG A 468 28.16 -63.85 -50.92
CA ARG A 468 27.62 -63.87 -52.29
C ARG A 468 26.24 -63.23 -52.34
N VAL A 469 25.98 -62.40 -53.34
CA VAL A 469 24.68 -61.71 -53.51
C VAL A 469 23.67 -62.68 -54.11
N LEU A 470 22.58 -62.92 -53.39
CA LEU A 470 21.48 -63.79 -53.82
C LEU A 470 20.40 -62.97 -54.54
N HIS A 471 20.01 -61.84 -53.95
CA HIS A 471 18.99 -60.95 -54.50
C HIS A 471 19.37 -59.48 -54.29
N ARG A 472 19.03 -58.64 -55.26
CA ARG A 472 19.13 -57.18 -55.17
C ARG A 472 17.76 -56.58 -55.48
N VAL A 473 17.21 -55.85 -54.53
CA VAL A 473 15.88 -55.24 -54.64
C VAL A 473 16.04 -53.73 -54.56
N ALA A 474 16.09 -53.07 -55.71
CA ALA A 474 16.11 -51.61 -55.79
C ALA A 474 14.72 -51.02 -55.52
N LEU A 475 14.67 -49.75 -55.10
CA LEU A 475 13.41 -49.01 -55.01
C LEU A 475 12.67 -49.00 -56.37
N GLY A 476 11.34 -49.06 -56.33
CA GLY A 476 10.46 -49.20 -57.50
C GLY A 476 10.36 -50.62 -58.05
N HIS A 477 11.10 -51.59 -57.52
CA HIS A 477 11.13 -52.98 -58.01
C HIS A 477 10.73 -53.98 -56.93
N ALA A 478 10.26 -55.15 -57.38
CA ALA A 478 9.87 -56.29 -56.55
C ALA A 478 9.05 -55.93 -55.30
N GLY A 479 8.09 -55.02 -55.45
CA GLY A 479 7.16 -54.63 -54.39
C GLY A 479 7.60 -53.49 -53.46
N LEU A 480 8.80 -52.94 -53.62
CA LEU A 480 9.20 -51.68 -52.98
C LEU A 480 8.83 -50.50 -53.89
N SER A 481 8.11 -49.52 -53.36
CA SER A 481 7.70 -48.32 -54.11
C SER A 481 8.87 -47.36 -54.33
N THR A 482 8.79 -46.53 -55.38
CA THR A 482 9.75 -45.45 -55.61
C THR A 482 9.66 -44.40 -54.49
N GLY A 483 10.78 -43.99 -53.90
CA GLY A 483 10.82 -43.04 -52.78
C GLY A 483 10.38 -43.62 -51.43
N GLN A 484 10.19 -44.94 -51.32
CA GLN A 484 9.87 -45.60 -50.07
C GLN A 484 11.09 -45.64 -49.14
N ASN A 485 10.97 -45.05 -47.96
CA ASN A 485 12.03 -45.09 -46.95
C ASN A 485 11.95 -46.40 -46.14
N VAL A 486 13.06 -47.13 -46.09
CA VAL A 486 13.24 -48.30 -45.21
C VAL A 486 13.63 -47.80 -43.83
N LEU A 487 12.74 -47.98 -42.85
CA LEU A 487 12.91 -47.42 -41.51
C LEU A 487 13.48 -48.44 -40.53
N ASP A 488 13.04 -49.69 -40.61
CA ASP A 488 13.55 -50.81 -39.79
C ASP A 488 13.41 -52.13 -40.57
N ILE A 489 14.30 -53.09 -40.31
CA ILE A 489 14.23 -54.45 -40.88
C ILE A 489 14.47 -55.47 -39.78
N ARG A 490 13.64 -56.51 -39.72
CA ARG A 490 13.80 -57.63 -38.77
C ARG A 490 13.24 -58.91 -39.36
N CYS A 491 13.73 -60.05 -38.88
CA CYS A 491 13.13 -61.35 -39.21
C CYS A 491 11.94 -61.57 -38.28
N GLY A 492 10.73 -61.60 -38.83
CA GLY A 492 9.49 -61.84 -38.11
C GLY A 492 9.25 -63.33 -37.82
N PRO A 493 8.05 -63.68 -37.31
CA PRO A 493 7.62 -65.07 -37.20
C PRO A 493 7.80 -65.85 -38.50
N GLN A 494 8.11 -67.15 -38.38
CA GLN A 494 8.56 -68.01 -39.49
C GLN A 494 9.86 -67.55 -40.18
N ASP A 495 10.62 -66.68 -39.52
CA ASP A 495 11.92 -66.18 -39.97
C ASP A 495 11.89 -65.46 -41.34
N ARG A 496 10.72 -64.89 -41.68
CA ARG A 496 10.55 -64.07 -42.89
C ARG A 496 11.05 -62.65 -42.64
N LEU A 497 11.77 -62.07 -43.59
CA LEU A 497 12.17 -60.67 -43.47
C LEU A 497 10.94 -59.75 -43.53
N TRP A 498 10.79 -58.92 -42.50
CA TRP A 498 9.83 -57.83 -42.44
C TRP A 498 10.54 -56.49 -42.59
N VAL A 499 9.89 -55.56 -43.28
CA VAL A 499 10.42 -54.23 -43.59
C VAL A 499 9.39 -53.18 -43.17
N ALA A 500 9.76 -52.38 -42.17
CA ALA A 500 8.99 -51.22 -41.76
C ALA A 500 9.30 -50.04 -42.69
N THR A 501 8.25 -49.40 -43.19
CA THR A 501 8.36 -48.30 -44.14
C THR A 501 7.44 -47.15 -43.76
N GLY A 502 7.67 -45.97 -44.35
CA GLY A 502 6.75 -44.83 -44.23
C GLY A 502 5.35 -45.05 -44.82
N GLN A 503 5.11 -46.20 -45.47
CA GLN A 503 3.84 -46.54 -46.13
C GLN A 503 3.25 -47.88 -45.62
N GLY A 504 3.66 -48.34 -44.43
CA GLY A 504 3.20 -49.61 -43.86
C GLY A 504 4.29 -50.65 -43.69
N LEU A 505 3.83 -51.84 -43.30
CA LEU A 505 4.67 -53.00 -43.02
C LEU A 505 4.64 -54.01 -44.17
N LEU A 506 5.81 -54.38 -44.68
CA LEU A 506 5.97 -55.33 -45.78
C LEU A 506 6.66 -56.62 -45.30
N GLN A 507 6.39 -57.74 -45.97
CA GLN A 507 7.12 -59.00 -45.79
C GLN A 507 7.75 -59.49 -47.10
N TRP A 508 8.90 -60.16 -47.00
CA TRP A 508 9.53 -60.85 -48.12
C TRP A 508 8.85 -62.19 -48.39
N VAL A 509 8.31 -62.36 -49.60
CA VAL A 509 7.70 -63.61 -50.05
C VAL A 509 8.68 -64.33 -50.98
N ALA A 510 9.49 -65.24 -50.41
CA ALA A 510 10.57 -65.93 -51.13
C ALA A 510 10.10 -66.63 -52.42
N ALA A 511 8.94 -67.30 -52.38
CA ALA A 511 8.36 -68.00 -53.52
C ALA A 511 8.07 -67.10 -54.73
N ARG A 512 7.86 -65.79 -54.51
CA ARG A 512 7.59 -64.79 -55.55
C ARG A 512 8.73 -63.80 -55.73
N SER A 513 9.77 -63.88 -54.89
CA SER A 513 10.92 -62.98 -54.87
C SER A 513 10.53 -61.49 -54.88
N ARG A 514 9.54 -61.13 -54.05
CA ARG A 514 9.05 -59.75 -53.92
C ARG A 514 8.58 -59.45 -52.51
N PHE A 515 8.54 -58.17 -52.17
CA PHE A 515 7.85 -57.65 -50.99
C PHE A 515 6.35 -57.53 -51.26
N GLU A 516 5.55 -57.90 -50.27
CA GLU A 516 4.09 -57.74 -50.26
C GLU A 516 3.66 -57.14 -48.91
N PRO A 517 2.56 -56.36 -48.86
CA PRO A 517 2.01 -55.88 -47.59
C PRO A 517 1.74 -57.04 -46.65
N LEU A 518 2.14 -56.88 -45.38
CA LEU A 518 1.91 -57.91 -44.38
C LEU A 518 0.41 -58.01 -44.08
N PRO A 519 -0.23 -59.19 -44.21
CA PRO A 519 -1.66 -59.34 -43.96
C PRO A 519 -2.05 -58.89 -42.55
N GLY A 520 -3.02 -57.96 -42.47
CA GLY A 520 -3.48 -57.40 -41.19
C GLY A 520 -2.52 -56.41 -40.52
N GLY A 521 -1.36 -56.14 -41.13
CA GLY A 521 -0.46 -55.07 -40.69
C GLY A 521 -0.99 -53.67 -41.02
N PRO A 522 -0.43 -52.63 -40.40
CA PRO A 522 -0.84 -51.25 -40.64
C PRO A 522 -0.46 -50.79 -42.05
N ALA A 523 -1.35 -50.00 -42.65
CA ALA A 523 -1.11 -49.30 -43.92
C ALA A 523 -0.48 -47.90 -43.74
N ALA A 524 -0.35 -47.45 -42.48
CA ALA A 524 0.33 -46.20 -42.11
C ALA A 524 1.81 -46.44 -41.79
N GLY A 525 2.60 -45.37 -41.72
CA GLY A 525 4.04 -45.45 -41.47
C GLY A 525 4.39 -46.22 -40.18
N VAL A 526 5.32 -47.17 -40.30
CA VAL A 526 5.89 -47.93 -39.18
C VAL A 526 7.35 -47.54 -39.03
N TYR A 527 7.74 -47.07 -37.86
CA TYR A 527 9.07 -46.48 -37.62
C TYR A 527 10.05 -47.41 -36.90
N ALA A 528 9.54 -48.35 -36.12
CA ALA A 528 10.32 -49.36 -35.41
C ALA A 528 9.43 -50.56 -35.10
N MET A 529 10.04 -51.74 -34.97
CA MET A 529 9.37 -52.99 -34.63
C MET A 529 10.07 -53.66 -33.45
N ALA A 530 9.30 -54.35 -32.61
CA ALA A 530 9.84 -55.29 -31.64
C ALA A 530 8.97 -56.55 -31.56
N LEU A 531 9.61 -57.71 -31.59
CA LEU A 531 8.97 -59.01 -31.41
C LEU A 531 9.05 -59.38 -29.93
N ALA A 532 7.92 -59.76 -29.35
CA ALA A 532 7.89 -60.35 -28.02
C ALA A 532 7.95 -61.88 -28.13
N GLY A 533 8.28 -62.55 -27.02
CA GLY A 533 8.50 -64.00 -26.98
C GLY A 533 7.22 -64.86 -27.06
N ASP A 534 6.05 -64.25 -27.14
CA ASP A 534 4.71 -64.85 -27.06
C ASP A 534 3.91 -64.72 -28.38
N ASP A 535 4.61 -64.71 -29.53
CA ASP A 535 4.03 -64.49 -30.87
C ASP A 535 3.30 -63.14 -31.00
N THR A 536 3.63 -62.16 -30.16
CA THR A 536 3.13 -60.78 -30.29
C THR A 536 4.20 -59.83 -30.83
N VAL A 537 3.73 -58.73 -31.41
CA VAL A 537 4.55 -57.73 -32.08
C VAL A 537 4.10 -56.34 -31.67
N TRP A 538 5.07 -55.51 -31.31
CA TRP A 538 4.88 -54.10 -31.05
C TRP A 538 5.39 -53.27 -32.23
N LEU A 539 4.52 -52.38 -32.72
CA LEU A 539 4.81 -51.48 -33.82
C LEU A 539 4.76 -50.02 -33.35
N SER A 540 5.78 -49.25 -33.70
CA SER A 540 5.82 -47.80 -33.53
C SER A 540 5.17 -47.14 -34.75
N GLU A 541 4.02 -46.51 -34.55
CA GLU A 541 3.29 -45.72 -35.55
C GLU A 541 3.31 -44.23 -35.15
N ASP A 542 2.70 -43.36 -35.95
CA ASP A 542 2.65 -41.91 -35.66
C ASP A 542 1.96 -41.60 -34.32
N GLY A 543 2.79 -41.27 -33.30
CA GLY A 543 2.35 -40.84 -31.98
C GLY A 543 1.68 -41.91 -31.11
N LYS A 544 1.83 -43.19 -31.46
CA LYS A 544 1.24 -44.32 -30.73
C LYS A 544 2.07 -45.60 -30.87
N LEU A 545 1.90 -46.51 -29.91
CA LEU A 545 2.35 -47.90 -30.04
C LEU A 545 1.14 -48.80 -30.26
N SER A 546 1.25 -49.72 -31.20
CA SER A 546 0.21 -50.70 -31.49
C SER A 546 0.73 -52.11 -31.19
N HIS A 547 -0.04 -52.86 -30.42
CA HIS A 547 0.23 -54.24 -30.04
C HIS A 547 -0.57 -55.19 -30.92
N TYR A 548 0.10 -56.12 -31.60
CA TYR A 548 -0.52 -57.09 -32.49
C TYR A 548 -0.18 -58.52 -32.05
N ALA A 549 -1.13 -59.44 -32.16
CA ALA A 549 -0.86 -60.87 -32.07
C ALA A 549 -0.70 -61.46 -33.49
N TRP A 550 0.30 -62.31 -33.68
CA TRP A 550 0.52 -63.05 -34.92
C TRP A 550 -0.29 -64.34 -34.92
N GLN A 551 -1.34 -64.43 -35.73
CA GLN A 551 -2.24 -65.58 -35.78
C GLN A 551 -2.62 -65.89 -37.23
N GLY A 552 -2.40 -67.14 -37.67
CA GLY A 552 -2.80 -67.60 -39.01
C GLY A 552 -2.12 -66.85 -40.17
N ASP A 553 -0.82 -66.58 -40.07
CA ASP A 553 -0.02 -65.81 -41.07
C ASP A 553 -0.48 -64.35 -41.26
N ARG A 554 -1.14 -63.78 -40.25
CA ARG A 554 -1.69 -62.42 -40.23
C ARG A 554 -1.47 -61.75 -38.86
N LEU A 555 -1.29 -60.43 -38.86
CA LEU A 555 -1.36 -59.62 -37.64
C LEU A 555 -2.81 -59.29 -37.27
N THR A 556 -3.13 -59.42 -35.99
CA THR A 556 -4.41 -59.03 -35.39
C THR A 556 -4.17 -57.99 -34.30
N LEU A 557 -4.75 -56.80 -34.45
CA LEU A 557 -4.57 -55.70 -33.49
C LEU A 557 -5.22 -56.07 -32.15
N GLN A 558 -4.45 -56.01 -31.07
CA GLN A 558 -4.90 -56.28 -29.70
C GLN A 558 -5.15 -54.98 -28.93
N GLU A 559 -4.17 -54.06 -28.96
CA GLU A 559 -4.21 -52.84 -28.15
C GLU A 559 -3.50 -51.68 -28.87
N VAL A 560 -3.92 -50.44 -28.56
CA VAL A 560 -3.27 -49.21 -29.00
C VAL A 560 -3.01 -48.31 -27.81
N ILE A 561 -1.74 -47.93 -27.61
CA ILE A 561 -1.27 -47.04 -26.56
C ILE A 561 -0.91 -45.70 -27.19
N GLY A 562 -1.81 -44.73 -27.03
CA GLY A 562 -1.66 -43.38 -27.57
C GLY A 562 -1.59 -42.30 -26.48
N SER A 563 -1.81 -41.05 -26.86
CA SER A 563 -1.72 -39.88 -25.96
C SER A 563 -2.68 -39.94 -24.77
N SER A 564 -3.83 -40.59 -24.89
CA SER A 564 -4.78 -40.79 -23.79
C SER A 564 -4.21 -41.64 -22.64
N ALA A 565 -3.26 -42.53 -22.95
CA ALA A 565 -2.54 -43.34 -21.96
C ALA A 565 -1.25 -42.67 -21.46
N GLY A 566 -0.95 -41.44 -21.92
CA GLY A 566 0.28 -40.72 -21.58
C GLY A 566 1.46 -40.98 -22.52
N TYR A 567 1.26 -41.69 -23.63
CA TYR A 567 2.32 -41.87 -24.64
C TYR A 567 2.58 -40.55 -25.40
N PRO A 568 3.84 -40.14 -25.58
CA PRO A 568 4.13 -38.88 -26.26
C PRO A 568 3.72 -38.96 -27.74
N ALA A 569 3.21 -37.85 -28.28
CA ALA A 569 2.84 -37.73 -29.70
C ALA A 569 4.09 -37.62 -30.62
N ILE A 570 5.02 -38.56 -30.46
CA ILE A 570 6.25 -38.72 -31.25
C ILE A 570 6.45 -40.21 -31.53
N ASN A 571 7.00 -40.52 -32.68
CA ASN A 571 7.34 -41.89 -33.07
C ASN A 571 8.61 -42.38 -32.36
N ALA A 572 8.61 -43.65 -31.97
CA ALA A 572 9.81 -44.33 -31.50
C ALA A 572 10.66 -44.78 -32.70
N THR A 573 11.95 -44.52 -32.61
CA THR A 573 12.98 -44.93 -33.58
C THR A 573 13.72 -46.21 -33.18
N GLY A 574 13.41 -46.75 -32.00
CA GLY A 574 13.87 -48.04 -31.53
C GLY A 574 12.86 -48.61 -30.54
N LEU A 575 12.58 -49.90 -30.64
CA LEU A 575 11.69 -50.64 -29.76
C LEU A 575 12.39 -51.92 -29.30
N VAL A 576 12.22 -52.24 -28.03
CA VAL A 576 12.65 -53.49 -27.40
C VAL A 576 11.57 -53.91 -26.40
N VAL A 577 11.28 -55.22 -26.33
CA VAL A 577 10.44 -55.79 -25.28
C VAL A 577 11.36 -56.55 -24.34
N ASP A 578 11.28 -56.27 -23.04
CA ASP A 578 12.07 -56.99 -22.05
C ASP A 578 11.44 -58.34 -21.68
N ARG A 579 12.10 -59.10 -20.80
CA ARG A 579 11.64 -60.43 -20.38
C ARG A 579 10.34 -60.42 -19.57
N GLN A 580 9.93 -59.25 -19.08
CA GLN A 580 8.71 -59.07 -18.28
C GLN A 580 7.54 -58.59 -19.16
N GLY A 581 7.74 -58.47 -20.48
CA GLY A 581 6.72 -57.97 -21.41
C GLY A 581 6.58 -56.45 -21.42
N VAL A 582 7.47 -55.73 -20.73
CA VAL A 582 7.48 -54.26 -20.73
C VAL A 582 8.18 -53.77 -21.99
N VAL A 583 7.55 -52.80 -22.65
CA VAL A 583 8.03 -52.23 -23.90
C VAL A 583 8.86 -50.98 -23.61
N TRP A 584 10.06 -50.95 -24.16
CA TRP A 584 10.99 -49.85 -24.08
C TRP A 584 11.13 -49.19 -25.45
N ALA A 585 10.75 -47.92 -25.53
CA ALA A 585 10.66 -47.16 -26.76
C ALA A 585 11.58 -45.94 -26.74
N ALA A 586 12.61 -45.96 -27.58
CA ALA A 586 13.54 -44.86 -27.76
C ALA A 586 13.03 -43.89 -28.82
N ASN A 587 12.95 -42.60 -28.50
CA ASN A 587 12.55 -41.53 -29.41
C ASN A 587 13.47 -40.30 -29.27
N ALA A 588 13.18 -39.24 -30.03
CA ALA A 588 13.99 -38.02 -30.00
C ALA A 588 13.89 -37.19 -28.70
N ARG A 589 12.98 -37.55 -27.79
CA ARG A 589 12.77 -36.90 -26.48
C ARG A 589 13.14 -37.79 -25.29
N GLY A 590 13.67 -38.98 -25.53
CA GLY A 590 14.17 -39.87 -24.48
C GLY A 590 13.70 -41.31 -24.65
N LEU A 591 13.59 -41.99 -23.52
CA LEU A 591 13.22 -43.39 -23.43
C LEU A 591 11.85 -43.52 -22.77
N VAL A 592 10.92 -44.23 -23.38
CA VAL A 592 9.57 -44.44 -22.84
C VAL A 592 9.43 -45.90 -22.41
N ARG A 593 9.10 -46.11 -21.14
CA ARG A 593 8.69 -47.40 -20.57
C ARG A 593 7.18 -47.51 -20.67
N VAL A 594 6.70 -48.58 -21.27
CA VAL A 594 5.28 -48.89 -21.42
C VAL A 594 5.03 -50.26 -20.83
N ASP A 595 4.26 -50.28 -19.76
CA ASP A 595 3.89 -51.47 -19.01
C ASP A 595 2.45 -51.84 -19.36
N PRO A 596 2.23 -52.82 -20.25
CA PRO A 596 0.90 -53.13 -20.75
C PRO A 596 0.01 -53.73 -19.64
N GLU A 597 0.57 -54.57 -18.76
CA GLU A 597 -0.19 -55.17 -17.66
C GLU A 597 -0.64 -54.13 -16.62
N ALA A 598 0.23 -53.18 -16.27
CA ALA A 598 -0.10 -52.10 -15.35
C ALA A 598 -0.84 -50.92 -16.01
N GLY A 599 -0.95 -50.90 -17.34
CA GLY A 599 -1.49 -49.77 -18.11
C GLY A 599 -0.72 -48.45 -17.88
N SER A 600 0.59 -48.53 -17.62
CA SER A 600 1.39 -47.36 -17.22
C SER A 600 2.40 -46.97 -18.29
N VAL A 601 2.46 -45.67 -18.60
CA VAL A 601 3.43 -45.09 -19.55
C VAL A 601 4.28 -44.06 -18.81
N ARG A 602 5.60 -44.21 -18.90
CA ARG A 602 6.56 -43.28 -18.30
C ARG A 602 7.68 -42.93 -19.28
N GLN A 603 7.91 -41.64 -19.46
CA GLN A 603 9.08 -41.13 -20.19
C GLN A 603 10.23 -40.87 -19.22
N TYR A 604 11.44 -41.20 -19.66
CA TYR A 604 12.72 -40.94 -19.00
C TYR A 604 13.55 -40.01 -19.89
N GLY A 605 14.12 -38.96 -19.29
CA GLY A 605 14.96 -37.96 -19.95
C GLY A 605 16.28 -37.73 -19.21
N VAL A 606 16.98 -36.63 -19.56
CA VAL A 606 18.26 -36.26 -18.92
C VAL A 606 18.12 -36.04 -17.41
N HIS A 607 16.95 -35.55 -17.01
CA HIS A 607 16.55 -35.33 -15.62
C HIS A 607 16.43 -36.63 -14.80
N ASP A 608 16.21 -37.77 -15.46
CA ASP A 608 16.16 -39.10 -14.82
C ASP A 608 17.54 -39.79 -14.78
N GLY A 609 18.61 -39.10 -15.20
CA GLY A 609 19.97 -39.63 -15.25
C GLY A 609 20.43 -40.10 -16.63
N LEU A 610 19.65 -39.87 -17.69
CA LEU A 610 20.15 -40.10 -19.05
C LEU A 610 21.20 -39.04 -19.44
N PRO A 611 22.26 -39.40 -20.18
CA PRO A 611 23.31 -38.46 -20.56
C PRO A 611 22.89 -37.52 -21.71
N SER A 612 21.85 -37.88 -22.46
CA SER A 612 21.29 -37.08 -23.56
C SER A 612 19.80 -37.38 -23.74
N GLN A 613 19.07 -36.43 -24.33
CA GLN A 613 17.64 -36.58 -24.64
C GLN A 613 17.40 -37.48 -25.85
N GLU A 614 18.30 -37.48 -26.84
CA GLU A 614 18.10 -38.24 -28.07
C GLU A 614 18.79 -39.60 -28.00
N PHE A 615 18.04 -40.66 -28.29
CA PHE A 615 18.61 -41.97 -28.60
C PHE A 615 18.78 -42.14 -30.10
N ARG A 616 19.89 -42.77 -30.49
CA ARG A 616 20.14 -43.01 -31.90
C ARG A 616 19.29 -44.18 -32.40
N ARG A 617 18.58 -43.96 -33.52
CA ARG A 617 17.80 -44.99 -34.22
C ARG A 617 18.61 -46.26 -34.41
N ARG A 618 17.96 -47.43 -34.28
CA ARG A 618 18.55 -48.77 -34.53
C ARG A 618 19.69 -49.18 -33.61
N THR A 619 19.96 -48.43 -32.54
CA THR A 619 20.98 -48.82 -31.56
C THR A 619 20.36 -49.52 -30.33
N LEU A 620 19.08 -49.29 -30.03
CA LEU A 620 18.41 -49.91 -28.87
C LEU A 620 18.36 -51.43 -29.01
N THR A 621 19.02 -52.15 -28.11
CA THR A 621 19.21 -53.61 -28.18
C THR A 621 19.02 -54.25 -26.80
N LEU A 622 18.30 -55.39 -26.76
CA LEU A 622 18.26 -56.27 -25.59
C LEU A 622 19.43 -57.27 -25.67
N THR A 623 20.24 -57.32 -24.62
CA THR A 623 21.37 -58.27 -24.54
C THR A 623 20.90 -59.64 -24.06
N PRO A 624 21.65 -60.72 -24.35
CA PRO A 624 21.39 -62.04 -23.78
C PRO A 624 21.45 -62.07 -22.24
N SER A 625 22.13 -61.13 -21.60
CA SER A 625 22.12 -60.98 -20.14
C SER A 625 20.81 -60.38 -19.59
N GLY A 626 19.92 -59.86 -20.46
CA GLY A 626 18.65 -59.23 -20.08
C GLY A 626 18.75 -57.73 -19.82
N ARG A 627 19.88 -57.10 -20.15
CA ARG A 627 20.08 -55.64 -20.06
C ARG A 627 19.69 -54.98 -21.37
N ILE A 628 19.28 -53.72 -21.30
CA ILE A 628 19.01 -52.90 -22.48
C ILE A 628 20.15 -51.92 -22.66
N VAL A 629 20.62 -51.81 -23.90
CA VAL A 629 21.66 -50.87 -24.30
C VAL A 629 21.13 -49.96 -25.40
N GLY A 630 21.52 -48.69 -25.38
CA GLY A 630 21.14 -47.70 -26.40
C GLY A 630 22.22 -46.66 -26.62
N GLY A 631 22.49 -46.34 -27.88
CA GLY A 631 23.43 -45.30 -28.26
C GLY A 631 22.80 -43.93 -28.15
N THR A 632 23.54 -42.96 -27.61
CA THR A 632 23.16 -41.55 -27.52
C THR A 632 24.32 -40.69 -28.04
N PRO A 633 24.07 -39.40 -28.34
CA PRO A 633 25.13 -38.44 -28.64
C PRO A 633 26.22 -38.32 -27.56
N ALA A 634 25.92 -38.71 -26.31
CA ALA A 634 26.82 -38.60 -25.17
C ALA A 634 27.48 -39.94 -24.77
N GLY A 635 27.27 -41.01 -25.54
CA GLY A 635 27.78 -42.35 -25.25
C GLY A 635 26.70 -43.43 -25.29
N VAL A 636 27.04 -44.62 -24.81
CA VAL A 636 26.14 -45.78 -24.74
C VAL A 636 25.54 -45.87 -23.34
N VAL A 637 24.21 -45.83 -23.28
CA VAL A 637 23.45 -46.07 -22.06
C VAL A 637 23.22 -47.57 -21.90
N VAL A 638 23.46 -48.08 -20.70
CA VAL A 638 23.25 -49.47 -20.28
C VAL A 638 22.38 -49.47 -19.04
N PHE A 639 21.32 -50.26 -19.01
CA PHE A 639 20.48 -50.41 -17.82
C PHE A 639 19.85 -51.80 -17.73
N ASP A 640 19.53 -52.19 -16.49
CA ASP A 640 18.69 -53.35 -16.23
C ASP A 640 17.23 -52.90 -16.16
N PRO A 641 16.36 -53.33 -17.10
CA PRO A 641 14.97 -52.91 -17.12
C PRO A 641 14.21 -53.27 -15.82
N ALA A 642 14.65 -54.30 -15.08
CA ALA A 642 14.03 -54.68 -13.81
C ALA A 642 14.33 -53.69 -12.66
N LEU A 643 15.41 -52.91 -12.75
CA LEU A 643 15.81 -51.91 -11.75
C LEU A 643 15.26 -50.51 -12.03
N VAL A 644 14.90 -50.23 -13.28
CA VAL A 644 14.34 -48.95 -13.72
C VAL A 644 12.84 -48.92 -13.44
N LYS A 645 12.48 -48.46 -12.24
CA LYS A 645 11.08 -48.30 -11.77
C LYS A 645 10.78 -46.83 -11.46
N PRO A 646 9.51 -46.37 -11.53
CA PRO A 646 9.11 -45.02 -11.10
C PRO A 646 9.41 -44.79 -9.60
N ALA A 647 9.59 -43.54 -9.18
CA ALA A 647 9.75 -43.25 -7.74
C ALA A 647 8.46 -43.48 -6.97
N THR A 648 8.59 -43.73 -5.67
CA THR A 648 7.45 -43.89 -4.74
C THR A 648 7.52 -42.92 -3.57
N ARG A 649 8.67 -42.26 -3.35
CA ARG A 649 8.87 -41.28 -2.27
C ARG A 649 8.22 -39.95 -2.63
N ARG A 650 7.65 -39.28 -1.63
CA ARG A 650 7.03 -37.96 -1.77
C ARG A 650 7.99 -36.90 -1.24
N ALA A 651 8.42 -35.98 -2.11
CA ALA A 651 9.20 -34.83 -1.69
C ALA A 651 8.36 -33.86 -0.82
N PRO A 652 8.97 -33.15 0.15
CA PRO A 652 8.27 -32.19 0.98
C PRO A 652 7.93 -30.93 0.18
N LEU A 653 6.68 -30.48 0.31
CA LEU A 653 6.20 -29.21 -0.23
C LEU A 653 6.24 -28.15 0.86
N VAL A 654 6.88 -27.02 0.61
CA VAL A 654 6.94 -25.89 1.53
C VAL A 654 6.34 -24.65 0.89
N ILE A 655 5.69 -23.81 1.69
CA ILE A 655 5.33 -22.45 1.27
C ILE A 655 6.56 -21.60 1.55
N GLU A 656 7.28 -21.28 0.47
CA GLU A 656 8.52 -20.49 0.55
C GLU A 656 8.21 -19.04 0.86
N ARG A 657 7.16 -18.48 0.24
CA ARG A 657 6.86 -17.06 0.39
C ARG A 657 5.38 -16.74 0.32
N VAL A 658 4.97 -15.78 1.14
CA VAL A 658 3.66 -15.12 1.10
C VAL A 658 3.92 -13.61 1.09
N GLU A 659 3.70 -12.96 -0.04
CA GLU A 659 3.92 -11.52 -0.21
C GLU A 659 2.62 -10.81 -0.55
N VAL A 660 2.47 -9.56 -0.11
CA VAL A 660 1.39 -8.67 -0.54
C VAL A 660 1.95 -7.33 -0.97
N ARG A 661 1.28 -6.65 -1.89
CA ARG A 661 1.59 -5.28 -2.29
C ARG A 661 0.72 -4.30 -1.50
N ARG A 662 1.36 -3.43 -0.70
CA ARG A 662 0.73 -2.34 0.04
C ARG A 662 1.26 -1.00 -0.47
N GLY A 663 0.46 -0.31 -1.28
CA GLY A 663 0.92 0.85 -2.04
C GLY A 663 2.02 0.44 -3.03
N GLU A 664 3.18 1.10 -2.98
CA GLU A 664 4.34 0.78 -3.83
C GLU A 664 5.29 -0.25 -3.21
N ARG A 665 5.02 -0.74 -1.99
CA ARG A 665 5.92 -1.66 -1.26
C ARG A 665 5.40 -3.09 -1.31
N VAL A 666 6.31 -4.05 -1.49
CA VAL A 666 6.05 -5.48 -1.28
C VAL A 666 6.38 -5.81 0.17
N LEU A 667 5.44 -6.46 0.87
CA LEU A 667 5.57 -6.90 2.25
C LEU A 667 5.59 -8.42 2.31
N ASP A 668 6.59 -9.00 2.96
CA ASP A 668 6.69 -10.44 3.22
C ASP A 668 5.94 -10.80 4.51
N LEU A 669 4.92 -11.65 4.37
CA LEU A 669 4.05 -12.14 5.43
C LEU A 669 4.22 -13.66 5.70
N THR A 670 5.23 -14.33 5.12
CA THR A 670 5.39 -15.80 5.12
C THR A 670 5.25 -16.47 6.49
N HIS A 671 5.74 -15.82 7.54
CA HIS A 671 5.71 -16.32 8.92
C HIS A 671 4.82 -15.47 9.86
N ALA A 672 3.92 -14.65 9.33
CA ALA A 672 2.99 -13.87 10.13
C ALA A 672 1.92 -14.78 10.75
N VAL A 673 1.77 -14.74 12.08
CA VAL A 673 0.75 -15.50 12.82
C VAL A 673 0.02 -14.54 13.78
N PRO A 674 -1.28 -14.24 13.56
CA PRO A 674 -2.12 -14.66 12.44
C PRO A 674 -1.73 -14.01 11.11
N LEU A 675 -1.98 -14.71 9.99
CA LEU A 675 -1.76 -14.20 8.63
C LEU A 675 -2.93 -13.31 8.21
N ASP A 676 -2.74 -12.00 8.36
CA ASP A 676 -3.75 -10.98 8.12
C ASP A 676 -3.39 -10.10 6.92
N ILE A 677 -4.29 -10.06 5.95
CA ILE A 677 -4.18 -9.17 4.78
C ILE A 677 -5.04 -7.95 5.05
N ALA A 678 -4.47 -6.75 4.96
CA ALA A 678 -5.18 -5.51 5.24
C ALA A 678 -6.11 -5.12 4.08
N ASP A 679 -7.13 -4.31 4.39
CA ASP A 679 -7.94 -3.68 3.36
C ASP A 679 -7.07 -2.76 2.49
N GLY A 680 -7.13 -2.95 1.17
CA GLY A 680 -6.31 -2.22 0.20
C GLY A 680 -5.01 -2.92 -0.20
N ASP A 681 -4.58 -3.97 0.51
CA ASP A 681 -3.50 -4.85 0.02
C ASP A 681 -3.96 -5.52 -1.30
N ARG A 682 -3.04 -5.61 -2.25
CA ARG A 682 -3.28 -6.20 -3.58
C ARG A 682 -2.20 -7.21 -3.87
N ASP A 683 -2.41 -8.00 -4.92
CA ASP A 683 -1.39 -8.88 -5.47
C ASP A 683 -0.79 -9.82 -4.42
N LEU A 684 -1.65 -10.54 -3.69
CA LEU A 684 -1.23 -11.59 -2.77
C LEU A 684 -0.55 -12.68 -3.58
N ARG A 685 0.78 -12.77 -3.45
CA ARG A 685 1.64 -13.71 -4.14
C ARG A 685 2.04 -14.81 -3.17
N ILE A 686 1.74 -16.05 -3.53
CA ILE A 686 2.07 -17.23 -2.74
C ILE A 686 2.97 -18.12 -3.57
N VAL A 687 4.19 -18.32 -3.07
CA VAL A 687 5.22 -19.10 -3.72
C VAL A 687 5.43 -20.39 -2.93
N ALA A 688 5.21 -21.53 -3.58
CA ALA A 688 5.48 -22.85 -3.02
C ALA A 688 6.65 -23.52 -3.75
N ARG A 689 7.38 -24.37 -3.03
CA ARG A 689 8.52 -25.13 -3.53
C ARG A 689 8.39 -26.58 -3.13
N LEU A 690 8.44 -27.45 -4.12
CA LEU A 690 8.64 -28.88 -3.89
C LEU A 690 10.15 -29.08 -3.82
N LEU A 691 10.65 -29.47 -2.65
CA LEU A 691 12.08 -29.67 -2.38
C LEU A 691 12.49 -31.04 -2.92
N SER A 692 12.44 -31.14 -4.25
CA SER A 692 12.93 -32.26 -5.03
C SER A 692 14.13 -31.79 -5.84
N PHE A 693 15.27 -32.44 -5.65
CA PHE A 693 16.56 -32.03 -6.21
C PHE A 693 16.86 -32.72 -7.55
N ALA A 694 16.09 -33.75 -7.91
CA ALA A 694 16.24 -34.46 -9.18
C ALA A 694 15.94 -33.56 -10.38
N ASP A 695 14.74 -32.95 -10.39
CA ASP A 695 14.31 -32.04 -11.46
C ASP A 695 13.25 -31.06 -11.00
N SER A 696 13.72 -29.90 -10.53
CA SER A 696 12.83 -28.83 -10.11
C SER A 696 12.07 -28.15 -11.24
N THR A 697 12.51 -28.30 -12.49
CA THR A 697 11.91 -27.62 -13.66
C THR A 697 10.69 -28.34 -14.22
N SER A 698 10.60 -29.65 -14.02
CA SER A 698 9.42 -30.46 -14.38
C SER A 698 8.36 -30.54 -13.27
N ASN A 699 8.63 -29.95 -12.11
CA ASN A 699 7.66 -29.91 -11.02
C ASN A 699 6.44 -29.07 -11.42
N ASN A 700 5.24 -29.64 -11.26
CA ASN A 700 3.98 -28.93 -11.50
C ASN A 700 3.30 -28.64 -10.16
N TYR A 701 2.66 -27.48 -10.02
CA TYR A 701 2.02 -27.05 -8.79
C TYR A 701 0.55 -26.77 -9.04
N ARG A 702 -0.29 -27.02 -8.04
CA ARG A 702 -1.69 -26.66 -8.09
C ARG A 702 -2.17 -26.05 -6.79
N TYR A 703 -3.08 -25.10 -6.93
CA TYR A 703 -3.63 -24.31 -5.85
C TYR A 703 -5.15 -24.41 -5.87
N ARG A 704 -5.77 -24.45 -4.69
CA ARG A 704 -7.22 -24.38 -4.55
C ARG A 704 -7.57 -23.48 -3.36
N LEU A 705 -8.15 -22.33 -3.62
CA LEU A 705 -8.66 -21.43 -2.61
C LEU A 705 -10.13 -21.78 -2.31
N ALA A 706 -10.39 -22.36 -1.15
CA ALA A 706 -11.73 -22.82 -0.79
C ALA A 706 -12.77 -21.69 -0.83
N GLY A 707 -13.87 -21.89 -1.56
CA GLY A 707 -14.94 -20.92 -1.74
C GLY A 707 -14.67 -19.82 -2.80
N TYR A 708 -13.47 -19.81 -3.40
CA TYR A 708 -13.11 -18.88 -4.49
C TYR A 708 -12.82 -19.61 -5.80
N ASP A 709 -11.96 -20.63 -5.77
CA ASP A 709 -11.67 -21.46 -6.94
C ASP A 709 -12.70 -22.62 -7.02
N PRO A 710 -13.30 -22.90 -8.20
CA PRO A 710 -14.26 -24.01 -8.36
C PRO A 710 -13.58 -25.39 -8.30
N ASP A 711 -12.33 -25.48 -8.77
CA ASP A 711 -11.48 -26.68 -8.73
C ASP A 711 -10.00 -26.26 -8.62
N TRP A 712 -9.09 -27.22 -8.57
CA TRP A 712 -7.65 -27.00 -8.57
C TRP A 712 -7.18 -26.23 -9.80
N VAL A 713 -6.35 -25.22 -9.57
CA VAL A 713 -5.71 -24.42 -10.61
C VAL A 713 -4.24 -24.78 -10.69
N GLU A 714 -3.84 -25.40 -11.81
CA GLU A 714 -2.44 -25.70 -12.09
C GLU A 714 -1.66 -24.43 -12.46
N VAL A 715 -0.42 -24.34 -11.98
CA VAL A 715 0.52 -23.26 -12.30
C VAL A 715 1.83 -23.88 -12.72
N GLY A 716 2.62 -23.12 -13.50
CA GLY A 716 3.89 -23.60 -14.01
C GLY A 716 4.94 -23.92 -12.92
N PRO A 717 6.14 -24.35 -13.32
CA PRO A 717 7.19 -24.81 -12.40
C PRO A 717 7.76 -23.72 -11.49
N GLY A 718 7.39 -22.46 -11.72
CA GLY A 718 7.65 -21.36 -10.80
C GLY A 718 6.87 -21.44 -9.50
N GLY A 719 5.90 -22.36 -9.36
CA GLY A 719 5.16 -22.60 -8.11
C GLY A 719 4.59 -21.31 -7.51
N GLU A 720 4.16 -20.37 -8.35
CA GLU A 720 3.67 -19.05 -7.93
C GLU A 720 2.19 -18.96 -8.24
N ARG A 721 1.40 -18.58 -7.24
CA ARG A 721 -0.01 -18.22 -7.39
C ARG A 721 -0.22 -16.77 -6.95
N LEU A 722 -0.78 -15.96 -7.84
CA LEU A 722 -1.10 -14.56 -7.61
C LEU A 722 -2.61 -14.36 -7.48
N PHE A 723 -3.04 -13.70 -6.41
CA PHE A 723 -4.41 -13.25 -6.18
C PHE A 723 -4.44 -11.71 -6.16
N SER A 724 -4.93 -11.09 -7.25
CA SER A 724 -4.87 -9.63 -7.40
C SER A 724 -5.67 -8.87 -6.33
N ARG A 725 -6.86 -9.36 -5.98
CA ARG A 725 -7.68 -8.82 -4.89
C ARG A 725 -8.66 -9.88 -4.39
N LEU A 726 -8.75 -10.03 -3.08
CA LEU A 726 -9.69 -10.94 -2.43
C LEU A 726 -10.72 -10.14 -1.61
N PRO A 727 -12.01 -10.52 -1.63
CA PRO A 727 -13.01 -9.95 -0.74
C PRO A 727 -12.65 -10.17 0.75
N PRO A 728 -13.12 -9.30 1.67
CA PRO A 728 -12.97 -9.55 3.11
C PRO A 728 -13.58 -10.89 3.52
N GLY A 729 -12.84 -11.69 4.27
CA GLY A 729 -13.25 -13.05 4.61
C GLY A 729 -12.13 -13.89 5.21
N ARG A 730 -12.47 -15.12 5.62
CA ARG A 730 -11.50 -16.14 6.02
C ARG A 730 -11.31 -17.10 4.85
N TYR A 731 -10.05 -17.40 4.54
CA TYR A 731 -9.69 -18.24 3.42
C TYR A 731 -8.83 -19.40 3.88
N ARG A 732 -9.04 -20.54 3.22
CA ARG A 732 -8.21 -21.74 3.35
C ARG A 732 -7.67 -22.06 1.96
N LEU A 733 -6.37 -21.83 1.77
CA LEU A 733 -5.67 -22.16 0.54
C LEU A 733 -5.03 -23.53 0.69
N GLU A 734 -5.31 -24.40 -0.27
CA GLU A 734 -4.67 -25.70 -0.39
C GLU A 734 -3.66 -25.67 -1.54
N VAL A 735 -2.49 -26.25 -1.30
CA VAL A 735 -1.39 -26.31 -2.27
C VAL A 735 -0.90 -27.74 -2.37
N GLN A 736 -0.71 -28.20 -3.60
CA GLN A 736 -0.04 -29.46 -3.90
C GLN A 736 0.97 -29.25 -5.01
N ALA A 737 1.98 -30.11 -5.03
CA ALA A 737 2.95 -30.17 -6.09
C ALA A 737 3.11 -31.61 -6.55
N ARG A 738 3.44 -31.78 -7.82
CA ARG A 738 3.70 -33.05 -8.46
C ARG A 738 5.15 -33.06 -8.91
N SER A 739 5.92 -34.06 -8.48
CA SER A 739 7.29 -34.24 -8.93
C SER A 739 7.35 -34.65 -10.41
N ALA A 740 8.56 -34.66 -10.98
CA ALA A 740 8.82 -35.25 -12.30
C ALA A 740 8.32 -36.72 -12.41
N ASP A 741 8.32 -37.45 -11.29
CA ASP A 741 7.77 -38.81 -11.20
C ASP A 741 6.24 -38.91 -11.22
N HIS A 742 5.54 -37.79 -11.44
CA HIS A 742 4.08 -37.69 -11.36
C HIS A 742 3.49 -38.01 -9.97
N ILE A 743 4.33 -37.95 -8.93
CA ILE A 743 3.91 -38.21 -7.55
C ILE A 743 3.45 -36.89 -6.93
N TRP A 744 2.20 -36.86 -6.47
CA TRP A 744 1.66 -35.72 -5.74
C TRP A 744 2.16 -35.68 -4.29
N SER A 745 2.56 -34.50 -3.85
CA SER A 745 2.89 -34.19 -2.47
C SER A 745 1.65 -34.24 -1.56
N ARG A 746 1.88 -34.23 -0.25
CA ARG A 746 0.80 -33.99 0.72
C ARG A 746 0.24 -32.58 0.52
N VAL A 747 -1.07 -32.42 0.67
CA VAL A 747 -1.73 -31.10 0.61
C VAL A 747 -1.17 -30.24 1.74
N GLN A 748 -0.60 -29.09 1.39
CA GLN A 748 -0.25 -28.05 2.34
C GLN A 748 -1.39 -27.04 2.44
N VAL A 749 -1.74 -26.66 3.67
CA VAL A 749 -2.86 -25.76 3.94
C VAL A 749 -2.31 -24.46 4.54
N LEU A 750 -2.70 -23.33 3.94
CA LEU A 750 -2.45 -21.99 4.46
C LEU A 750 -3.77 -21.32 4.77
N GLU A 751 -3.98 -20.97 6.04
CA GLU A 751 -5.15 -20.22 6.49
C GLU A 751 -4.79 -18.74 6.67
N PHE A 752 -5.63 -17.86 6.13
CA PHE A 752 -5.46 -16.42 6.26
C PHE A 752 -6.79 -15.68 6.27
N ARG A 753 -6.79 -14.44 6.76
CA ARG A 753 -7.97 -13.57 6.73
C ARG A 753 -7.68 -12.26 6.00
N VAL A 754 -8.64 -11.84 5.19
CA VAL A 754 -8.65 -10.52 4.56
C VAL A 754 -9.55 -9.62 5.41
N LEU A 755 -8.97 -8.59 6.00
CA LEU A 755 -9.68 -7.67 6.89
C LEU A 755 -10.61 -6.76 6.08
N PRO A 756 -11.82 -6.45 6.61
CA PRO A 756 -12.69 -5.48 5.98
C PRO A 756 -12.11 -4.07 6.09
N PRO A 757 -12.57 -3.14 5.23
CA PRO A 757 -12.26 -1.72 5.37
C PRO A 757 -12.55 -1.21 6.78
N TRP A 758 -11.77 -0.24 7.24
CA TRP A 758 -11.92 0.29 8.60
C TRP A 758 -13.35 0.78 8.88
N TRP A 759 -14.07 1.33 7.90
CA TRP A 759 -15.46 1.79 8.03
C TRP A 759 -16.51 0.67 8.11
N ARG A 760 -16.16 -0.56 7.69
CA ARG A 760 -16.97 -1.78 7.89
C ARG A 760 -16.56 -2.57 9.13
N SER A 761 -15.44 -2.24 9.75
CA SER A 761 -15.07 -2.83 11.03
C SER A 761 -16.07 -2.45 12.12
N LEU A 762 -16.16 -3.24 13.20
CA LEU A 762 -17.06 -2.96 14.32
C LEU A 762 -16.79 -1.57 14.92
N SER A 763 -15.52 -1.18 15.07
CA SER A 763 -15.13 0.14 15.58
C SER A 763 -15.47 1.26 14.59
N GLY A 764 -15.30 1.03 13.29
CA GLY A 764 -15.71 2.00 12.27
C GLY A 764 -17.22 2.18 12.18
N LEU A 765 -17.98 1.10 12.28
CA LEU A 765 -19.45 1.16 12.38
C LEU A 765 -19.89 1.87 13.65
N LEU A 766 -19.26 1.60 14.79
CA LEU A 766 -19.53 2.32 16.05
C LEU A 766 -19.17 3.81 15.93
N LEU A 767 -18.07 4.16 15.27
CA LEU A 767 -17.67 5.55 15.06
C LEU A 767 -18.61 6.25 14.07
N LEU A 768 -19.00 5.61 12.98
CA LEU A 768 -19.95 6.15 12.01
C LEU A 768 -21.35 6.27 12.60
N THR A 769 -21.82 5.28 13.36
CA THR A 769 -23.10 5.37 14.07
C THR A 769 -23.04 6.43 15.16
N SER A 770 -21.94 6.56 15.88
CA SER A 770 -21.72 7.66 16.84
C SER A 770 -21.67 9.01 16.14
N ALA A 771 -21.04 9.11 14.96
CA ALA A 771 -21.00 10.34 14.17
C ALA A 771 -22.37 10.68 13.59
N VAL A 772 -23.16 9.68 13.16
CA VAL A 772 -24.55 9.85 12.73
C VAL A 772 -25.42 10.24 13.93
N LEU A 773 -25.26 9.63 15.09
CA LEU A 773 -25.94 10.02 16.33
C LEU A 773 -25.49 11.40 16.80
N LEU A 774 -24.23 11.78 16.57
CA LEU A 774 -23.70 13.09 16.88
C LEU A 774 -24.19 14.12 15.88
N LEU A 775 -24.35 13.77 14.60
CA LEU A 775 -24.96 14.61 13.56
C LEU A 775 -26.47 14.71 13.74
N LEU A 776 -27.15 13.65 14.17
CA LEU A 776 -28.57 13.64 14.50
C LEU A 776 -28.82 14.36 15.83
N SER A 777 -27.92 14.26 16.80
CA SER A 777 -28.02 15.03 18.05
C SER A 777 -27.60 16.47 17.83
N LEU A 778 -26.63 16.77 16.97
CA LEU A 778 -26.28 18.11 16.51
C LEU A 778 -27.39 18.68 15.64
N PHE A 779 -28.03 17.90 14.77
CA PHE A 779 -29.18 18.31 13.98
C PHE A 779 -30.40 18.49 14.88
N ALA A 780 -30.68 17.59 15.81
CA ALA A 780 -31.72 17.76 16.81
C ALA A 780 -31.42 18.91 17.76
N TRP A 781 -30.16 19.19 18.07
CA TRP A 781 -29.73 20.33 18.87
C TRP A 781 -29.79 21.61 18.06
N LEU A 782 -29.40 21.64 16.80
CA LEU A 782 -29.53 22.77 15.87
C LEU A 782 -31.00 22.99 15.51
N TYR A 783 -31.80 21.94 15.42
CA TYR A 783 -33.24 21.97 15.19
C TYR A 783 -33.93 22.45 16.46
N ARG A 784 -33.61 21.91 17.64
CA ARG A 784 -34.07 22.44 18.95
C ARG A 784 -33.56 23.85 19.18
N ARG A 785 -32.36 24.22 18.75
CA ARG A 785 -31.80 25.57 18.84
C ARG A 785 -32.42 26.49 17.80
N ARG A 786 -32.85 25.99 16.64
CA ARG A 786 -33.65 26.71 15.64
C ARG A 786 -35.09 26.83 16.09
N LEU A 787 -35.63 25.85 16.81
CA LEU A 787 -36.95 25.83 17.40
C LEU A 787 -36.99 26.71 18.65
N GLN A 788 -35.95 26.72 19.48
CA GLN A 788 -35.74 27.62 20.60
C GLN A 788 -35.35 29.00 20.11
N ARG A 789 -34.61 29.15 19.01
CA ARG A 789 -34.44 30.45 18.36
C ARG A 789 -35.74 30.90 17.73
N ARG A 790 -36.59 30.04 17.16
CA ARG A 790 -37.92 30.42 16.67
C ARG A 790 -38.90 30.70 17.80
N HIS A 791 -38.88 29.95 18.91
CA HIS A 791 -39.68 30.20 20.10
C HIS A 791 -39.16 31.40 20.87
N ALA A 792 -37.84 31.60 20.99
CA ALA A 792 -37.26 32.79 21.58
C ALA A 792 -37.34 33.98 20.63
N TYR A 793 -37.38 33.79 19.31
CA TYR A 793 -37.65 34.83 18.32
C TYR A 793 -39.14 35.10 18.20
N GLN A 794 -40.04 34.17 18.48
CA GLN A 794 -41.49 34.41 18.60
C GLN A 794 -41.85 34.97 19.96
N LEU A 795 -41.15 34.58 21.02
CA LEU A 795 -41.30 35.16 22.35
C LEU A 795 -40.56 36.51 22.42
N ALA A 796 -39.44 36.68 21.72
CA ALA A 796 -38.81 37.98 21.52
C ALA A 796 -39.59 38.80 20.54
N LEU A 797 -40.17 38.28 19.45
CA LEU A 797 -41.10 39.03 18.59
C LEU A 797 -42.40 39.32 19.30
N GLN A 798 -42.92 38.49 20.19
CA GLN A 798 -44.10 38.85 21.00
C GLN A 798 -43.72 39.84 22.10
N LYS A 799 -42.54 39.73 22.71
CA LYS A 799 -42.02 40.72 23.67
C LYS A 799 -41.54 42.00 22.99
N GLN A 800 -41.11 41.95 21.75
CA GLN A 800 -40.61 43.04 20.91
C GLN A 800 -41.77 43.63 20.13
N GLU A 801 -42.81 42.90 19.74
CA GLU A 801 -44.09 43.46 19.31
C GLU A 801 -44.80 44.03 20.52
N LEU A 802 -44.79 43.43 21.71
CA LEU A 802 -45.32 44.08 22.91
C LEU A 802 -44.46 45.27 23.36
N ALA A 803 -43.13 45.22 23.22
CA ALA A 803 -42.24 46.33 23.59
C ALA A 803 -42.11 47.38 22.50
N GLU A 804 -42.25 47.06 21.22
CA GLU A 804 -42.33 47.99 20.08
C GLU A 804 -43.75 48.50 19.92
N GLN A 805 -44.80 47.73 20.20
CA GLN A 805 -46.15 48.29 20.36
C GLN A 805 -46.18 49.16 21.61
N ALA A 806 -45.56 48.79 22.73
CA ALA A 806 -45.46 49.67 23.90
C ALA A 806 -44.53 50.87 23.64
N SER A 807 -43.46 50.75 22.86
CA SER A 807 -42.51 51.83 22.56
C SER A 807 -43.01 52.74 21.42
N MET A 808 -43.60 52.20 20.37
CA MET A 808 -44.31 52.95 19.32
C MET A 808 -45.61 53.54 19.86
N ALA A 809 -46.35 52.87 20.75
CA ALA A 809 -47.48 53.49 21.45
C ALA A 809 -46.98 54.58 22.40
N LYS A 810 -45.87 54.39 23.13
CA LYS A 810 -45.28 55.44 23.99
C LYS A 810 -44.75 56.64 23.19
N THR A 811 -44.14 56.40 22.03
CA THR A 811 -43.61 57.46 21.16
C THR A 811 -44.72 58.16 20.37
N ARG A 812 -45.74 57.43 19.87
CA ARG A 812 -46.96 58.02 19.28
C ARG A 812 -47.82 58.72 20.30
N PHE A 813 -47.93 58.20 21.54
CA PHE A 813 -48.62 58.87 22.65
C PHE A 813 -47.96 60.20 22.98
N LEU A 814 -46.62 60.27 23.07
CA LEU A 814 -45.92 61.52 23.37
C LEU A 814 -45.98 62.54 22.22
N ALA A 815 -45.97 62.10 20.96
CA ALA A 815 -46.18 62.97 19.80
C ALA A 815 -47.64 63.46 19.70
N ASN A 816 -48.62 62.58 19.93
CA ASN A 816 -50.04 62.94 19.97
C ASN A 816 -50.37 63.87 21.15
N LEU A 817 -49.78 63.65 22.34
CA LEU A 817 -49.96 64.51 23.51
C LEU A 817 -49.51 65.95 23.24
N GLY A 818 -48.40 66.12 22.51
CA GLY A 818 -47.92 67.45 22.09
C GLY A 818 -48.89 68.18 21.17
N HIS A 819 -49.64 67.45 20.32
CA HIS A 819 -50.67 68.00 19.45
C HIS A 819 -52.00 68.24 20.19
N GLU A 820 -52.47 67.27 20.97
CA GLU A 820 -53.72 67.34 21.74
C GLU A 820 -53.69 68.41 22.84
N VAL A 821 -52.51 68.80 23.34
CA VAL A 821 -52.38 69.91 24.30
C VAL A 821 -52.30 71.28 23.61
N ARG A 822 -51.66 71.40 22.45
CA ARG A 822 -51.50 72.72 21.77
C ARG A 822 -52.80 73.29 21.22
N THR A 823 -53.67 72.45 20.67
CA THR A 823 -54.94 72.89 20.08
C THR A 823 -55.87 73.56 21.11
N PRO A 824 -56.20 72.95 22.27
CA PRO A 824 -57.00 73.62 23.30
C PRO A 824 -56.27 74.82 23.91
N MET A 825 -54.93 74.83 23.97
CA MET A 825 -54.16 75.97 24.46
C MET A 825 -54.30 77.21 23.57
N THR A 826 -54.56 77.04 22.26
CA THR A 826 -54.89 78.16 21.36
C THR A 826 -56.19 78.83 21.79
N GLY A 827 -57.20 78.02 22.15
CA GLY A 827 -58.46 78.50 22.69
C GLY A 827 -58.29 79.21 24.04
N VAL A 828 -57.56 78.60 24.98
CA VAL A 828 -57.34 79.20 26.31
C VAL A 828 -56.56 80.52 26.23
N LEU A 829 -55.45 80.56 25.49
CA LEU A 829 -54.65 81.77 25.34
C LEU A 829 -55.39 82.83 24.53
N GLY A 830 -56.00 82.48 23.40
CA GLY A 830 -56.74 83.40 22.54
C GLY A 830 -57.99 83.98 23.21
N MET A 831 -58.77 83.17 23.94
CA MET A 831 -59.91 83.68 24.73
C MET A 831 -59.47 84.53 25.92
N SER A 832 -58.33 84.20 26.55
CA SER A 832 -57.75 85.06 27.60
C SER A 832 -57.30 86.41 27.04
N GLU A 833 -56.78 86.45 25.81
CA GLU A 833 -56.42 87.68 25.09
C GLU A 833 -57.66 88.52 24.75
N LEU A 834 -58.71 87.89 24.19
CA LEU A 834 -59.99 88.54 23.92
C LEU A 834 -60.63 89.09 25.20
N LEU A 835 -60.59 88.34 26.32
CA LEU A 835 -61.06 88.82 27.62
C LEU A 835 -60.23 90.02 28.13
N LEU A 836 -58.90 89.98 28.03
CA LEU A 836 -58.02 91.11 28.42
C LEU A 836 -58.23 92.36 27.58
N SER A 837 -58.70 92.20 26.33
CA SER A 837 -59.06 93.30 25.44
C SER A 837 -60.45 93.91 25.74
N SER A 838 -61.25 93.25 26.60
CA SER A 838 -62.51 93.79 27.13
C SER A 838 -62.29 94.56 28.45
N PRO A 839 -63.20 95.45 28.87
CA PRO A 839 -63.03 96.21 30.13
C PRO A 839 -63.22 95.31 31.37
N LEU A 840 -62.13 94.72 31.87
CA LEU A 840 -62.09 93.89 33.08
C LEU A 840 -61.71 94.68 34.34
N ASN A 841 -62.23 94.28 35.51
CA ASN A 841 -61.78 94.84 36.79
C ASN A 841 -60.39 94.30 37.19
N ALA A 842 -59.73 94.96 38.16
CA ALA A 842 -58.33 94.64 38.52
C ALA A 842 -58.12 93.17 38.97
N GLN A 843 -59.10 92.58 39.65
CA GLN A 843 -59.02 91.19 40.11
C GLN A 843 -59.22 90.20 38.95
N GLN A 844 -60.17 90.48 38.05
CA GLN A 844 -60.39 89.69 36.84
C GLN A 844 -59.21 89.78 35.87
N ARG A 845 -58.59 90.96 35.74
CA ARG A 845 -57.37 91.14 34.94
C ARG A 845 -56.22 90.29 35.50
N GLY A 846 -56.00 90.33 36.82
CA GLY A 846 -54.98 89.51 37.48
C GLY A 846 -55.20 88.00 37.32
N TYR A 847 -56.45 87.52 37.39
CA TYR A 847 -56.75 86.10 37.11
C TYR A 847 -56.50 85.74 35.65
N THR A 848 -56.87 86.60 34.71
CA THR A 848 -56.72 86.34 33.28
C THR A 848 -55.24 86.37 32.87
N GLU A 849 -54.44 87.29 33.42
CA GLU A 849 -52.98 87.31 33.25
C GLU A 849 -52.31 86.07 33.85
N SER A 850 -52.78 85.60 35.01
CA SER A 850 -52.26 84.38 35.64
C SER A 850 -52.57 83.13 34.79
N ILE A 851 -53.77 83.04 34.21
CA ILE A 851 -54.15 81.96 33.29
C ILE A 851 -53.24 81.99 32.04
N ARG A 852 -52.99 83.17 31.48
CA ARG A 852 -52.10 83.32 30.32
C ARG A 852 -50.67 82.87 30.65
N HIS A 853 -50.10 83.34 31.76
CA HIS A 853 -48.76 82.95 32.17
C HIS A 853 -48.63 81.46 32.52
N ALA A 854 -49.63 80.88 33.17
CA ALA A 854 -49.67 79.43 33.42
C ALA A 854 -49.73 78.64 32.11
N GLY A 855 -50.49 79.12 31.13
CA GLY A 855 -50.57 78.54 29.79
C GLY A 855 -49.24 78.59 29.01
N GLU A 856 -48.58 79.75 29.01
CA GLU A 856 -47.24 79.91 28.41
C GLU A 856 -46.20 79.01 29.07
N HIS A 857 -46.22 78.92 30.41
CA HIS A 857 -45.29 78.06 31.15
C HIS A 857 -45.50 76.57 30.85
N LEU A 858 -46.75 76.13 30.71
CA LEU A 858 -47.08 74.74 30.37
C LEU A 858 -46.60 74.38 28.95
N LEU A 859 -46.72 75.31 28.00
CA LEU A 859 -46.18 75.13 26.64
C LEU A 859 -44.65 75.00 26.63
N HIS A 860 -43.96 75.80 27.44
CA HIS A 860 -42.50 75.67 27.61
C HIS A 860 -42.10 74.29 28.14
N LEU A 861 -42.79 73.79 29.18
CA LEU A 861 -42.52 72.47 29.76
C LEU A 861 -42.77 71.33 28.78
N VAL A 862 -43.84 71.43 27.98
CA VAL A 862 -44.15 70.44 26.94
C VAL A 862 -43.06 70.43 25.86
N ASN A 863 -42.58 71.61 25.45
CA ASN A 863 -41.49 71.70 24.46
C ASN A 863 -40.16 71.12 24.99
N ASP A 864 -39.79 71.41 26.25
CA ASP A 864 -38.57 70.85 26.87
C ASP A 864 -38.64 69.31 26.96
N ALA A 865 -39.82 68.76 27.30
CA ALA A 865 -40.04 67.31 27.34
C ALA A 865 -39.96 66.66 25.94
N LEU A 866 -40.45 67.35 24.91
CA LEU A 866 -40.36 66.89 23.52
C LEU A 866 -38.91 66.93 23.00
N ASP A 867 -38.14 67.98 23.33
CA ASP A 867 -36.72 68.06 22.98
C ASP A 867 -35.91 66.94 23.64
N LEU A 868 -36.18 66.64 24.92
CA LEU A 868 -35.55 65.50 25.61
C LEU A 868 -35.92 64.15 24.98
N ALA A 869 -37.20 63.95 24.63
CA ALA A 869 -37.64 62.73 23.96
C ALA A 869 -36.98 62.55 22.59
N ARG A 870 -36.76 63.64 21.83
CA ARG A 870 -36.04 63.59 20.55
C ARG A 870 -34.57 63.21 20.73
N ILE A 871 -33.90 63.77 21.76
CA ILE A 871 -32.52 63.42 22.12
C ILE A 871 -32.40 61.93 22.50
N GLU A 872 -33.26 61.41 23.38
CA GLU A 872 -33.24 60.00 23.79
C GLU A 872 -33.48 59.04 22.63
N SER A 873 -34.34 59.43 21.68
CA SER A 873 -34.60 58.64 20.48
C SER A 873 -33.47 58.70 19.44
N GLY A 874 -32.42 59.51 19.68
CA GLY A 874 -31.31 59.71 18.75
C GLY A 874 -31.65 60.52 17.50
N ARG A 875 -32.81 61.21 17.49
CA ARG A 875 -33.34 61.96 16.33
C ARG A 875 -33.08 63.47 16.41
N LEU A 876 -32.23 63.92 17.34
CA LEU A 876 -31.80 65.32 17.39
C LEU A 876 -30.73 65.55 16.31
N GLU A 877 -31.09 66.29 15.26
CA GLU A 877 -30.14 66.75 14.24
C GLU A 877 -29.59 68.14 14.63
N LEU A 878 -28.25 68.26 14.78
CA LEU A 878 -27.60 69.54 15.06
C LEU A 878 -27.42 70.32 13.76
N GLN A 879 -27.86 71.58 13.74
CA GLN A 879 -27.71 72.45 12.57
C GLN A 879 -26.38 73.20 12.64
N ALA A 880 -25.37 72.71 11.94
CA ALA A 880 -24.08 73.39 11.87
C ALA A 880 -24.15 74.61 10.93
N GLN A 881 -24.20 75.82 11.51
CA GLN A 881 -24.21 77.08 10.77
C GLN A 881 -23.02 77.96 11.16
N SER A 882 -22.55 78.80 10.22
CA SER A 882 -21.51 79.78 10.51
C SER A 882 -22.13 81.05 11.11
N PHE A 883 -21.81 81.36 12.38
CA PHE A 883 -22.32 82.55 13.06
C PHE A 883 -21.21 83.32 13.80
N GLN A 884 -21.45 84.62 14.06
CA GLN A 884 -20.54 85.46 14.86
C GLN A 884 -20.84 85.24 16.34
N LEU A 885 -19.82 84.80 17.10
CA LEU A 885 -20.01 84.34 18.48
C LEU A 885 -20.52 85.45 19.42
N GLN A 886 -20.17 86.71 19.14
CA GLN A 886 -20.48 87.86 20.00
C GLN A 886 -21.97 88.18 20.02
N ARG A 887 -22.72 87.89 18.95
CA ARG A 887 -24.14 88.26 18.85
C ARG A 887 -25.02 87.45 19.82
N PRO A 888 -25.05 86.11 19.77
CA PRO A 888 -25.85 85.33 20.72
C PRO A 888 -25.37 85.49 22.17
N ILE A 889 -24.06 85.64 22.40
CA ILE A 889 -23.52 85.89 23.73
C ILE A 889 -23.96 87.27 24.24
N GLY A 890 -23.90 88.31 23.39
CA GLY A 890 -24.33 89.65 23.72
C GLY A 890 -25.82 89.74 24.04
N ASP A 891 -26.66 89.13 23.21
CA ASP A 891 -28.13 89.08 23.41
C ASP A 891 -28.48 88.47 24.78
N VAL A 892 -27.86 87.32 25.10
CA VAL A 892 -28.11 86.62 26.36
C VAL A 892 -27.54 87.40 27.55
N CYS A 893 -26.34 87.96 27.43
CA CYS A 893 -25.75 88.78 28.48
C CYS A 893 -26.56 90.04 28.76
N ALA A 894 -27.10 90.71 27.74
CA ALA A 894 -27.94 91.89 27.92
C ALA A 894 -29.23 91.55 28.68
N LEU A 895 -29.87 90.44 28.32
CA LEU A 895 -31.08 89.94 29.00
C LEU A 895 -30.77 89.57 30.46
N MET A 896 -29.69 88.83 30.70
CA MET A 896 -29.32 88.37 32.03
C MET A 896 -28.79 89.50 32.93
N ALA A 897 -28.11 90.50 32.35
CA ALA A 897 -27.70 91.69 33.07
C ALA A 897 -28.91 92.48 33.59
N ALA A 898 -29.95 92.68 32.77
CA ALA A 898 -31.18 93.36 33.20
C ALA A 898 -31.90 92.61 34.33
N LEU A 899 -31.97 91.28 34.25
CA LEU A 899 -32.57 90.45 35.31
C LEU A 899 -31.73 90.43 36.60
N ALA A 900 -30.40 90.41 36.47
CA ALA A 900 -29.48 90.49 37.60
C ALA A 900 -29.59 91.86 38.29
N GLU A 901 -29.70 92.95 37.52
CA GLU A 901 -29.86 94.32 38.03
C GLU A 901 -31.19 94.51 38.76
N GLN A 902 -32.30 93.97 38.24
CA GLN A 902 -33.59 93.97 38.95
C GLN A 902 -33.51 93.27 40.32
N LYS A 903 -32.61 92.30 40.48
CA LYS A 903 -32.33 91.62 41.75
C LYS A 903 -31.23 92.28 42.60
N GLY A 904 -30.60 93.36 42.11
CA GLY A 904 -29.48 94.02 42.79
C GLY A 904 -28.16 93.23 42.78
N LEU A 905 -27.99 92.30 41.84
CA LEU A 905 -26.77 91.50 41.69
C LEU A 905 -25.75 92.20 40.78
N ARG A 906 -24.45 92.04 41.09
CA ARG A 906 -23.37 92.50 40.19
C ARG A 906 -23.18 91.50 39.06
N PHE A 907 -23.45 91.91 37.82
CA PHE A 907 -23.19 91.07 36.64
C PHE A 907 -21.85 91.42 36.00
N VAL A 908 -20.94 90.46 35.91
CA VAL A 908 -19.58 90.67 35.37
C VAL A 908 -19.36 89.78 34.17
N VAL A 909 -18.98 90.36 33.03
CA VAL A 909 -18.61 89.60 31.83
C VAL A 909 -17.11 89.77 31.59
N ASP A 910 -16.37 88.67 31.67
CA ASP A 910 -14.94 88.58 31.35
C ASP A 910 -14.78 87.79 30.04
N ASN A 911 -14.71 88.49 28.92
CA ASN A 911 -14.60 87.87 27.60
C ASN A 911 -13.24 88.15 26.97
N THR A 912 -12.40 87.10 26.87
CA THR A 912 -11.08 87.17 26.23
C THR A 912 -11.09 86.71 24.76
N VAL A 913 -12.25 86.35 24.21
CA VAL A 913 -12.40 85.98 22.81
C VAL A 913 -12.41 87.24 21.95
N SER A 914 -11.52 87.29 20.95
CA SER A 914 -11.37 88.47 20.06
C SER A 914 -12.71 88.88 19.43
N PRO A 915 -13.07 90.17 19.44
CA PRO A 915 -14.25 90.68 18.74
C PRO A 915 -14.20 90.32 17.24
N GLY A 916 -15.30 89.83 16.67
CA GLY A 916 -15.39 89.38 15.27
C GLY A 916 -15.15 87.88 15.03
N THR A 917 -14.83 87.10 16.07
CA THR A 917 -14.64 85.64 15.96
C THR A 917 -15.88 84.93 15.43
N ARG A 918 -15.72 84.20 14.31
CA ARG A 918 -16.77 83.37 13.71
C ARG A 918 -16.56 81.91 14.09
N THR A 919 -17.66 81.18 14.25
CA THR A 919 -17.63 79.75 14.51
C THR A 919 -18.67 79.01 13.69
N ILE A 920 -18.46 77.70 13.50
CA ILE A 920 -19.40 76.80 12.86
C ILE A 920 -19.98 75.88 13.93
N GLY A 921 -21.29 75.97 14.16
CA GLY A 921 -22.01 75.19 15.14
C GLY A 921 -23.49 75.59 15.17
N ASP A 922 -24.23 75.06 16.13
CA ASP A 922 -25.65 75.37 16.27
C ASP A 922 -25.85 76.56 17.21
N GLU A 923 -26.11 77.75 16.64
CA GLU A 923 -26.28 79.00 17.41
C GLU A 923 -27.42 78.90 18.42
N LEU A 924 -28.53 78.27 18.04
CA LEU A 924 -29.73 78.15 18.88
C LEU A 924 -29.41 77.31 20.12
N ARG A 925 -28.70 76.19 19.95
CA ARG A 925 -28.33 75.30 21.06
C ARG A 925 -27.26 75.91 21.96
N VAL A 926 -26.30 76.66 21.41
CA VAL A 926 -25.35 77.44 22.23
C VAL A 926 -26.06 78.50 23.06
N ARG A 927 -27.02 79.23 22.46
CA ARG A 927 -27.85 80.22 23.15
C ARG A 927 -28.68 79.57 24.27
N GLN A 928 -29.24 78.39 24.03
CA GLN A 928 -30.02 77.62 25.01
C GLN A 928 -29.17 77.18 26.21
N ILE A 929 -27.94 76.69 25.97
CA ILE A 929 -27.00 76.34 27.05
C ILE A 929 -26.69 77.57 27.91
N LEU A 930 -26.40 78.72 27.29
CA LEU A 930 -26.11 79.96 28.01
C LEU A 930 -27.29 80.48 28.83
N LEU A 931 -28.50 80.52 28.25
CA LEU A 931 -29.71 80.96 28.95
C LEU A 931 -30.02 80.08 30.16
N ASN A 932 -29.87 78.76 30.04
CA ASN A 932 -30.15 77.85 31.15
C ASN A 932 -29.12 77.98 32.28
N LEU A 933 -27.84 78.12 31.96
CA LEU A 933 -26.78 78.24 32.97
C LEU A 933 -26.80 79.60 33.66
N LEU A 934 -26.87 80.70 32.90
CA LEU A 934 -26.94 82.06 33.46
C LEU A 934 -28.28 82.31 34.16
N GLY A 935 -29.38 81.81 33.61
CA GLY A 935 -30.69 81.88 34.23
C GLY A 935 -30.71 81.20 35.60
N ASN A 936 -30.08 80.02 35.73
CA ASN A 936 -29.94 79.36 37.03
C ASN A 936 -29.05 80.16 37.99
N ALA A 937 -27.91 80.68 37.53
CA ALA A 937 -27.04 81.53 38.35
C ALA A 937 -27.80 82.75 38.92
N VAL A 938 -28.45 83.55 38.07
CA VAL A 938 -29.24 84.73 38.51
C VAL A 938 -30.44 84.34 39.38
N LYS A 939 -31.05 83.18 39.12
CA LYS A 939 -32.20 82.69 39.88
C LYS A 939 -31.84 82.32 41.31
N PHE A 940 -30.72 81.62 41.52
CA PHE A 940 -30.35 81.08 42.84
C PHE A 940 -29.42 82.00 43.65
N THR A 941 -28.79 83.00 43.04
CA THR A 941 -28.08 84.05 43.78
C THR A 941 -29.06 85.14 44.24
N SER A 942 -29.09 85.41 45.55
CA SER A 942 -29.93 86.46 46.16
C SER A 942 -29.20 87.79 46.33
N HIS A 943 -27.90 87.74 46.64
CA HIS A 943 -27.01 88.90 46.76
C HIS A 943 -25.59 88.48 46.36
N GLY A 944 -24.81 89.39 45.76
CA GLY A 944 -23.43 89.10 45.34
C GLY A 944 -23.21 89.34 43.85
N GLU A 945 -22.29 88.59 43.24
CA GLU A 945 -21.99 88.63 41.81
C GLU A 945 -22.32 87.33 41.07
N VAL A 946 -22.72 87.49 39.81
CA VAL A 946 -22.76 86.45 38.78
C VAL A 946 -21.77 86.86 37.70
N ARG A 947 -20.80 85.98 37.41
CA ARG A 947 -19.72 86.21 36.46
C ARG A 947 -19.74 85.20 35.34
N LEU A 948 -19.77 85.68 34.11
CA LEU A 948 -19.55 84.91 32.89
C LEU A 948 -18.11 85.12 32.42
N THR A 949 -17.35 84.04 32.30
CA THR A 949 -16.01 84.04 31.73
C THR A 949 -16.00 83.26 30.41
N LEU A 950 -15.51 83.89 29.35
CA LEU A 950 -15.41 83.29 28.02
C LEU A 950 -13.97 83.31 27.56
N ARG A 951 -13.44 82.13 27.23
CA ARG A 951 -12.05 81.96 26.77
C ARG A 951 -11.99 81.10 25.52
N ALA A 952 -11.18 81.53 24.56
CA ALA A 952 -10.79 80.67 23.45
C ALA A 952 -9.78 79.63 23.96
N ILE A 953 -10.00 78.35 23.64
CA ILE A 953 -9.04 77.29 23.95
C ILE A 953 -7.95 77.35 22.89
N THR A 954 -6.78 77.88 23.26
CA THR A 954 -5.71 78.17 22.30
C THR A 954 -4.87 76.93 21.98
N PRO A 955 -4.50 76.77 20.68
CA PRO A 955 -4.84 77.64 19.57
C PRO A 955 -6.09 77.15 18.78
N GLY A 956 -7.27 77.72 19.07
CA GLY A 956 -8.33 77.99 18.08
C GLY A 956 -9.42 76.93 17.83
N ARG A 957 -9.52 75.87 18.63
CA ARG A 957 -10.42 74.74 18.35
C ARG A 957 -11.58 74.54 19.33
N GLY A 958 -11.77 75.44 20.29
CA GLY A 958 -12.90 75.32 21.21
C GLY A 958 -13.21 76.59 21.99
N LEU A 959 -14.46 76.68 22.42
CA LEU A 959 -14.97 77.72 23.31
C LEU A 959 -15.10 77.16 24.73
N HIS A 960 -14.45 77.81 25.67
CA HIS A 960 -14.64 77.54 27.10
C HIS A 960 -15.55 78.60 27.70
N ILE A 961 -16.69 78.16 28.23
CA ILE A 961 -17.71 78.97 28.89
C ILE A 961 -17.69 78.60 30.37
N GLU A 962 -17.38 79.56 31.23
CA GLU A 962 -17.47 79.40 32.68
C GLU A 962 -18.52 80.37 33.23
N VAL A 963 -19.57 79.84 33.84
CA VAL A 963 -20.58 80.62 34.57
C VAL A 963 -20.36 80.38 36.05
N SER A 964 -20.03 81.44 36.78
CA SER A 964 -19.81 81.39 38.23
C SER A 964 -20.73 82.35 38.96
N ASP A 965 -21.22 81.93 40.11
CA ASP A 965 -22.05 82.75 40.99
C ASP A 965 -21.64 82.62 42.45
N THR A 966 -22.05 83.59 43.25
CA THR A 966 -21.76 83.67 44.70
C THR A 966 -22.95 83.26 45.57
N GLY A 967 -23.87 82.47 44.99
CA GLY A 967 -25.05 81.94 45.65
C GLY A 967 -24.74 80.85 46.69
N PRO A 968 -25.76 80.10 47.13
CA PRO A 968 -25.64 79.17 48.27
C PRO A 968 -24.74 77.96 48.03
N GLY A 969 -24.28 77.71 46.79
CA GLY A 969 -23.52 76.52 46.42
C GLY A 969 -24.34 75.22 46.46
N ILE A 970 -23.77 74.14 45.92
CA ILE A 970 -24.42 72.83 45.72
C ILE A 970 -23.63 71.76 46.48
N SER A 971 -24.31 70.88 47.23
CA SER A 971 -23.65 69.81 48.01
C SER A 971 -23.08 68.69 47.13
N ALA A 972 -22.17 67.87 47.66
CA ALA A 972 -21.55 66.77 46.88
C ALA A 972 -22.60 65.76 46.36
N ASP A 973 -23.56 65.35 47.21
CA ASP A 973 -24.65 64.45 46.81
C ASP A 973 -25.56 65.08 45.73
N GLN A 974 -25.76 66.39 45.80
CA GLN A 974 -26.53 67.12 44.79
C GLN A 974 -25.76 67.24 43.48
N GLN A 975 -24.42 67.41 43.51
CA GLN A 975 -23.59 67.46 42.30
C GLN A 975 -23.62 66.15 41.51
N GLU A 976 -23.68 64.99 42.18
CA GLU A 976 -23.82 63.68 41.50
C GLU A 976 -25.18 63.50 40.81
N ARG A 977 -26.23 64.12 41.35
CA ARG A 977 -27.61 64.03 40.86
C ARG A 977 -28.00 65.16 39.90
N LEU A 978 -27.18 66.22 39.83
CA LEU A 978 -27.49 67.49 39.16
C LEU A 978 -27.87 67.37 37.68
N PHE A 979 -27.29 66.40 36.98
CA PHE A 979 -27.54 66.17 35.56
C PHE A 979 -28.52 65.03 35.29
N ARG A 980 -29.16 64.48 36.33
CA ARG A 980 -30.20 63.45 36.18
C ARG A 980 -31.54 64.13 35.85
N ARG A 981 -32.29 63.49 34.96
CA ARG A 981 -33.54 64.03 34.39
C ARG A 981 -34.62 64.11 35.48
N PHE A 982 -35.36 65.22 35.53
CA PHE A 982 -36.45 65.48 36.49
C PHE A 982 -36.06 65.46 37.97
N GLU A 983 -34.76 65.41 38.28
CA GLU A 983 -34.28 65.40 39.65
C GLU A 983 -34.02 66.83 40.11
N GLN A 984 -34.95 67.36 40.90
CA GLN A 984 -34.74 68.61 41.63
C GLN A 984 -34.15 68.26 43.00
N ALA A 985 -33.05 68.90 43.38
CA ALA A 985 -32.43 68.68 44.67
C ALA A 985 -33.46 68.88 45.81
N ASP A 986 -33.55 67.87 46.69
CA ASP A 986 -34.70 67.53 47.53
C ASP A 986 -35.39 68.68 48.29
N GLY A 987 -36.73 68.69 48.21
CA GLY A 987 -37.62 69.24 49.24
C GLY A 987 -38.59 70.32 48.74
N ALA A 988 -39.88 70.13 49.03
CA ALA A 988 -41.02 70.99 48.68
C ALA A 988 -40.91 72.48 49.07
N ARG A 989 -39.83 72.92 49.73
CA ARG A 989 -39.56 74.31 50.09
C ARG A 989 -38.84 75.11 48.99
N THR A 990 -38.01 74.48 48.16
CA THR A 990 -37.33 75.12 47.01
C THR A 990 -38.22 75.11 45.75
N ALA A 991 -39.02 74.05 45.57
CA ALA A 991 -39.98 73.93 44.47
C ALA A 991 -41.11 74.99 44.52
N ALA A 992 -41.52 75.39 45.73
CA ALA A 992 -42.57 76.39 45.91
C ALA A 992 -42.10 77.84 45.75
N GLN A 993 -40.80 78.12 45.93
CA GLN A 993 -40.29 79.50 45.94
C GLN A 993 -39.59 79.91 44.63
N TYR A 994 -39.05 78.95 43.87
CA TYR A 994 -38.33 79.24 42.62
C TYR A 994 -38.60 78.15 41.56
N GLY A 995 -39.84 77.66 41.41
CA GLY A 995 -40.25 76.59 40.48
C GLY A 995 -39.45 76.51 39.18
N GLY A 996 -38.66 75.46 39.02
CA GLY A 996 -37.91 75.15 37.80
C GLY A 996 -38.12 73.68 37.44
N SER A 997 -38.12 73.32 36.16
CA SER A 997 -38.55 72.00 35.67
C SER A 997 -37.63 70.82 36.03
N GLY A 998 -36.42 71.07 36.54
CA GLY A 998 -35.40 70.04 36.77
C GLY A 998 -34.84 69.41 35.47
N LEU A 999 -35.20 69.94 34.29
CA LEU A 999 -34.77 69.43 33.00
C LEU A 999 -33.61 70.20 32.39
N GLY A 1000 -33.52 71.51 32.63
CA GLY A 1000 -32.59 72.40 31.93
C GLY A 1000 -31.12 72.00 32.01
N LEU A 1001 -30.63 71.56 33.17
CA LEU A 1001 -29.23 71.14 33.33
C LEU A 1001 -28.94 69.78 32.67
N ALA A 1002 -29.89 68.83 32.72
CA ALA A 1002 -29.79 67.56 32.01
C ALA A 1002 -29.77 67.79 30.48
N ILE A 1003 -30.59 68.72 29.97
CA ILE A 1003 -30.58 69.14 28.56
C ILE A 1003 -29.22 69.76 28.19
N CYS A 1004 -28.66 70.64 29.02
CA CYS A 1004 -27.34 71.22 28.77
C CYS A 1004 -26.24 70.14 28.65
N ARG A 1005 -26.29 69.07 29.47
CA ARG A 1005 -25.34 67.96 29.38
C ARG A 1005 -25.49 67.16 28.10
N GLU A 1006 -26.71 66.80 27.73
CA GLU A 1006 -26.97 66.03 26.50
C GLU A 1006 -26.63 66.86 25.25
N LEU A 1007 -26.95 68.16 25.23
CA LEU A 1007 -26.57 69.06 24.14
C LEU A 1007 -25.06 69.24 24.04
N ALA A 1008 -24.36 69.44 25.18
CA ALA A 1008 -22.91 69.52 25.17
C ALA A 1008 -22.27 68.23 24.64
N LEU A 1009 -22.75 67.04 25.08
CA LEU A 1009 -22.30 65.75 24.58
C LEU A 1009 -22.60 65.55 23.09
N ALA A 1010 -23.80 65.92 22.63
CA ALA A 1010 -24.18 65.85 21.21
C ALA A 1010 -23.28 66.75 20.34
N MET A 1011 -22.89 67.91 20.86
CA MET A 1011 -21.93 68.82 20.24
C MET A 1011 -20.46 68.39 20.47
N GLN A 1012 -20.22 67.17 20.98
CA GLN A 1012 -18.90 66.60 21.29
C GLN A 1012 -18.10 67.39 22.34
N GLY A 1013 -18.76 68.24 23.10
CA GLY A 1013 -18.24 68.98 24.23
C GLY A 1013 -18.47 68.28 25.57
N GLN A 1014 -18.10 69.00 26.64
CA GLN A 1014 -18.16 68.50 28.02
C GLN A 1014 -18.71 69.59 28.93
N ILE A 1015 -19.51 69.20 29.92
CA ILE A 1015 -19.98 70.08 30.99
C ILE A 1015 -19.51 69.54 32.35
N GLY A 1016 -19.00 70.44 33.19
CA GLY A 1016 -18.57 70.17 34.55
C GLY A 1016 -19.15 71.19 35.52
N VAL A 1017 -19.14 70.83 36.81
CA VAL A 1017 -19.54 71.71 37.89
C VAL A 1017 -18.53 71.60 39.03
N GLN A 1018 -18.19 72.74 39.62
CA GLN A 1018 -17.43 72.86 40.85
C GLN A 1018 -18.22 73.78 41.78
N SER A 1019 -18.60 73.28 42.95
CA SER A 1019 -19.34 74.09 43.91
C SER A 1019 -19.05 73.68 45.33
N GLN A 1020 -19.12 74.66 46.24
CA GLN A 1020 -19.00 74.46 47.67
C GLN A 1020 -20.13 75.21 48.36
N LEU A 1021 -20.79 74.56 49.32
CA LEU A 1021 -21.90 75.17 50.07
C LEU A 1021 -21.46 76.48 50.74
N GLY A 1022 -22.26 77.53 50.58
CA GLY A 1022 -22.08 78.88 51.13
C GLY A 1022 -21.11 79.77 50.36
N VAL A 1023 -20.39 79.26 49.35
CA VAL A 1023 -19.38 80.03 48.60
C VAL A 1023 -19.87 80.40 47.19
N GLY A 1024 -20.60 79.48 46.54
CA GLY A 1024 -21.07 79.68 45.17
C GLY A 1024 -20.92 78.45 44.28
N THR A 1025 -21.40 78.56 43.04
CA THR A 1025 -21.34 77.50 42.04
C THR A 1025 -20.60 77.99 40.79
N ARG A 1026 -19.77 77.12 40.23
CA ARG A 1026 -19.07 77.33 38.97
C ARG A 1026 -19.38 76.19 38.01
N PHE A 1027 -20.06 76.51 36.91
CA PHE A 1027 -20.28 75.60 35.79
C PHE A 1027 -19.28 75.89 34.68
N THR A 1028 -18.65 74.83 34.18
CA THR A 1028 -17.72 74.92 33.04
C THR A 1028 -18.25 74.09 31.88
N VAL A 1029 -18.36 74.72 30.71
CA VAL A 1029 -18.74 74.05 29.45
C VAL A 1029 -17.62 74.26 28.45
N THR A 1030 -17.10 73.17 27.91
CA THR A 1030 -16.10 73.18 26.84
C THR A 1030 -16.74 72.62 25.58
N LEU A 1031 -16.89 73.46 24.55
CA LEU A 1031 -17.42 73.05 23.25
C LEU A 1031 -16.31 73.07 22.20
N PRO A 1032 -16.11 72.01 21.40
CA PRO A 1032 -15.10 71.93 20.34
C PRO A 1032 -15.56 72.71 19.09
N LEU A 1033 -15.83 73.99 19.28
CA LEU A 1033 -16.23 74.92 18.22
C LEU A 1033 -14.98 75.54 17.59
N PRO A 1034 -14.74 75.37 16.27
CA PRO A 1034 -13.63 75.99 15.59
C PRO A 1034 -13.81 77.52 15.60
N LEU A 1035 -12.82 78.25 16.13
CA LEU A 1035 -12.86 79.70 16.28
C LEU A 1035 -11.92 80.33 15.24
N GLU A 1036 -12.50 81.02 14.25
CA GLU A 1036 -11.75 81.74 13.23
C GLU A 1036 -11.77 83.24 13.51
N ALA A 1037 -10.58 83.86 13.56
CA ALA A 1037 -10.43 85.31 13.68
C ALA A 1037 -10.77 85.98 12.34
N GLY A 1038 -12.05 86.28 12.14
CA GLY A 1038 -12.53 86.99 10.96
C GLY A 1038 -12.37 88.50 11.11
N THR A 1039 -11.77 89.14 10.10
CA THR A 1039 -11.75 90.59 9.91
C THR A 1039 -13.17 91.14 9.83
N THR A 1040 -13.41 92.22 10.57
CA THR A 1040 -14.67 92.96 10.57
C THR A 1040 -15.03 93.44 9.17
N ASN A 1041 -16.17 92.99 8.65
CA ASN A 1041 -17.05 93.82 7.85
C ASN A 1041 -18.51 93.50 8.20
N ALA A 1042 -19.16 94.54 8.71
CA ALA A 1042 -20.60 94.71 8.87
C ALA A 1042 -21.31 94.46 7.51
N SER A 1043 -22.60 94.20 7.40
CA SER A 1043 -23.76 94.76 8.10
C SER A 1043 -25.00 94.02 7.58
N GLY A 1044 -26.08 94.02 8.37
CA GLY A 1044 -27.38 93.49 7.94
C GLY A 1044 -28.35 93.37 9.11
N THR A 1045 -28.61 94.50 9.78
CA THR A 1045 -29.67 94.67 10.77
C THR A 1045 -31.03 94.69 10.08
N ALA A 1046 -31.98 93.99 10.69
CA ALA A 1046 -33.39 93.96 10.32
C ALA A 1046 -34.09 95.27 10.71
N GLU A 1047 -35.14 95.64 9.98
CA GLU A 1047 -36.15 96.60 10.43
C GLU A 1047 -37.54 95.98 10.28
N GLY A 1048 -38.36 96.09 11.33
CA GLY A 1048 -39.77 95.77 11.34
C GLY A 1048 -40.54 96.95 11.94
N GLY A 1049 -41.48 97.51 11.19
CA GLY A 1049 -42.53 98.42 11.67
C GLY A 1049 -43.88 97.73 11.53
N GLN A 1050 -44.80 97.92 12.49
CA GLN A 1050 -46.15 97.33 12.54
C GLN A 1050 -47.08 97.84 11.42
N TRP A 1051 -47.95 96.96 10.91
CA TRP A 1051 -48.74 97.15 9.69
C TRP A 1051 -50.22 97.36 10.05
N VAL A 1052 -50.84 98.42 9.55
CA VAL A 1052 -52.29 98.67 9.72
C VAL A 1052 -52.99 98.32 8.39
N LEU A 1053 -53.78 97.24 8.39
CA LEU A 1053 -54.48 96.75 7.20
C LEU A 1053 -55.89 97.37 7.05
N PRO A 1054 -56.36 97.64 5.82
CA PRO A 1054 -57.77 97.99 5.60
C PRO A 1054 -58.69 96.79 5.94
N PRO A 1055 -60.00 97.02 6.15
CA PRO A 1055 -60.96 95.92 6.32
C PRO A 1055 -60.96 95.02 5.07
N LEU A 1056 -60.85 93.71 5.28
CA LEU A 1056 -60.70 92.67 4.24
C LEU A 1056 -61.75 91.60 4.46
N ARG A 1057 -62.13 90.89 3.39
CA ARG A 1057 -63.02 89.73 3.42
C ARG A 1057 -62.21 88.44 3.31
N ILE A 1058 -62.14 87.73 4.42
CA ILE A 1058 -61.23 86.61 4.64
C ILE A 1058 -62.02 85.31 4.69
N LEU A 1059 -61.62 84.31 3.91
CA LEU A 1059 -62.15 82.96 4.04
C LEU A 1059 -61.31 82.18 5.04
N LEU A 1060 -61.92 81.71 6.13
CA LEU A 1060 -61.31 80.81 7.10
C LEU A 1060 -61.82 79.40 6.88
N VAL A 1061 -60.94 78.45 6.59
CA VAL A 1061 -61.28 77.03 6.46
C VAL A 1061 -60.70 76.26 7.66
N GLU A 1062 -61.57 75.90 8.59
CA GLU A 1062 -61.21 75.30 9.88
C GLU A 1062 -62.35 74.39 10.33
N ASP A 1063 -62.08 73.15 10.74
CA ASP A 1063 -63.11 72.21 11.18
C ASP A 1063 -63.42 72.32 12.69
N ASP A 1064 -62.47 72.77 13.50
CA ASP A 1064 -62.71 73.02 14.93
C ASP A 1064 -63.45 74.35 15.14
N LEU A 1065 -64.73 74.25 15.52
CA LEU A 1065 -65.60 75.41 15.77
C LEU A 1065 -65.05 76.38 16.82
N THR A 1066 -64.34 75.91 17.85
CA THR A 1066 -63.79 76.78 18.89
C THR A 1066 -62.62 77.60 18.36
N VAL A 1067 -61.73 76.96 17.59
CA VAL A 1067 -60.61 77.65 16.94
C VAL A 1067 -61.13 78.62 15.89
N ALA A 1068 -62.13 78.20 15.10
CA ALA A 1068 -62.78 79.04 14.12
C ALA A 1068 -63.40 80.30 14.75
N GLU A 1069 -64.10 80.15 15.88
CA GLU A 1069 -64.65 81.28 16.65
C GLU A 1069 -63.56 82.23 17.16
N VAL A 1070 -62.47 81.70 17.72
CA VAL A 1070 -61.36 82.52 18.24
C VAL A 1070 -60.66 83.29 17.12
N VAL A 1071 -60.30 82.62 16.02
CA VAL A 1071 -59.62 83.27 14.89
C VAL A 1071 -60.54 84.28 14.22
N SER A 1072 -61.81 83.93 13.99
CA SER A 1072 -62.81 84.86 13.46
C SER A 1072 -63.02 86.05 14.39
N GLY A 1073 -63.07 85.83 15.70
CA GLY A 1073 -63.20 86.88 16.71
C GLY A 1073 -61.98 87.81 16.75
N LEU A 1074 -60.76 87.27 16.74
CA LEU A 1074 -59.51 88.05 16.75
C LEU A 1074 -59.34 88.92 15.49
N LEU A 1075 -59.79 88.44 14.33
CA LEU A 1075 -59.75 89.16 13.06
C LEU A 1075 -60.90 90.17 12.93
N SER A 1076 -62.12 89.80 13.34
CA SER A 1076 -63.28 90.69 13.33
C SER A 1076 -63.13 91.84 14.32
N ALA A 1077 -62.55 91.61 15.50
CA ALA A 1077 -62.21 92.66 16.47
C ALA A 1077 -61.23 93.71 15.91
N ARG A 1078 -60.47 93.36 14.87
CA ARG A 1078 -59.55 94.25 14.16
C ARG A 1078 -60.16 94.83 12.85
N GLY A 1079 -61.44 94.60 12.61
CA GLY A 1079 -62.22 95.22 11.53
C GLY A 1079 -62.36 94.41 10.24
N HIS A 1080 -61.89 93.15 10.19
CA HIS A 1080 -62.04 92.29 8.99
C HIS A 1080 -63.38 91.54 9.00
N GLU A 1081 -63.93 91.27 7.81
CA GLU A 1081 -65.10 90.39 7.63
C GLU A 1081 -64.60 88.96 7.38
N VAL A 1082 -64.97 88.01 8.24
CA VAL A 1082 -64.52 86.61 8.11
C VAL A 1082 -65.70 85.71 7.75
N VAL A 1083 -65.57 84.97 6.65
CA VAL A 1083 -66.47 83.89 6.25
C VAL A 1083 -65.82 82.57 6.60
N HIS A 1084 -66.51 81.72 7.35
CA HIS A 1084 -65.97 80.45 7.84
C HIS A 1084 -66.56 79.27 7.04
N ALA A 1085 -65.69 78.35 6.64
CA ALA A 1085 -66.03 77.09 6.00
C ALA A 1085 -65.46 75.92 6.82
N GLU A 1086 -66.31 74.97 7.19
CA GLU A 1086 -65.94 73.87 8.09
C GLU A 1086 -65.10 72.77 7.41
N HIS A 1087 -65.15 72.67 6.08
CA HIS A 1087 -64.44 71.63 5.35
C HIS A 1087 -64.18 72.02 3.89
N ALA A 1088 -63.30 71.25 3.24
CA ALA A 1088 -62.79 71.55 1.90
C ALA A 1088 -63.86 71.75 0.82
N LEU A 1089 -64.88 70.89 0.76
CA LEU A 1089 -65.98 71.05 -0.20
C LEU A 1089 -66.81 72.33 0.04
N SER A 1090 -66.97 72.75 1.30
CA SER A 1090 -67.63 74.02 1.63
C SER A 1090 -66.78 75.19 1.18
N ALA A 1091 -65.45 75.12 1.41
CA ALA A 1091 -64.53 76.15 0.93
C ALA A 1091 -64.54 76.28 -0.60
N LEU A 1092 -64.55 75.17 -1.35
CA LEU A 1092 -64.65 75.20 -2.82
C LEU A 1092 -65.96 75.83 -3.30
N ARG A 1093 -67.07 75.57 -2.60
CA ARG A 1093 -68.34 76.21 -2.88
C ARG A 1093 -68.27 77.72 -2.64
N GLU A 1094 -67.80 78.16 -1.47
CA GLU A 1094 -67.71 79.59 -1.13
C GLU A 1094 -66.82 80.35 -2.11
N VAL A 1095 -65.65 79.79 -2.46
CA VAL A 1095 -64.72 80.40 -3.44
C VAL A 1095 -65.34 80.50 -4.84
N SER A 1096 -66.26 79.60 -5.21
CA SER A 1096 -66.97 79.68 -6.50
C SER A 1096 -68.10 80.70 -6.51
N GLU A 1097 -68.69 81.02 -5.35
CA GLU A 1097 -69.80 81.97 -5.22
C GLU A 1097 -69.32 83.42 -5.13
N ALA A 1098 -68.19 83.71 -4.44
CA ALA A 1098 -67.64 85.05 -4.29
C ALA A 1098 -66.10 85.09 -4.16
N PRO A 1099 -65.43 86.17 -4.61
CA PRO A 1099 -63.99 86.35 -4.41
C PRO A 1099 -63.67 86.77 -2.96
N PHE A 1100 -62.50 86.32 -2.46
CA PHE A 1100 -61.95 86.64 -1.14
C PHE A 1100 -60.53 87.22 -1.27
N GLU A 1101 -60.14 88.15 -0.40
CA GLU A 1101 -58.80 88.75 -0.49
C GLU A 1101 -57.68 87.87 0.05
N VAL A 1102 -57.95 87.00 1.03
CA VAL A 1102 -57.01 86.03 1.57
C VAL A 1102 -57.76 84.84 2.16
N VAL A 1103 -57.17 83.66 2.05
CA VAL A 1103 -57.74 82.43 2.61
C VAL A 1103 -56.79 81.88 3.69
N LEU A 1104 -57.29 81.78 4.92
CA LEU A 1104 -56.63 81.09 6.03
C LEU A 1104 -57.17 79.66 6.08
N MET A 1105 -56.30 78.66 6.09
CA MET A 1105 -56.73 77.27 5.96
C MET A 1105 -55.96 76.35 6.89
N ASP A 1106 -56.67 75.51 7.65
CA ASP A 1106 -56.03 74.39 8.35
C ASP A 1106 -55.60 73.31 7.36
N LEU A 1107 -54.44 72.72 7.61
CA LEU A 1107 -53.94 71.58 6.86
C LEU A 1107 -54.69 70.30 7.23
N ASP A 1108 -55.22 70.20 8.45
CA ASP A 1108 -55.84 69.00 9.01
C ASP A 1108 -57.37 68.95 8.86
N LEU A 1109 -57.86 69.23 7.65
CA LEU A 1109 -59.30 69.19 7.36
C LEU A 1109 -59.81 67.76 7.11
N PRO A 1110 -61.03 67.43 7.58
CA PRO A 1110 -61.64 66.11 7.35
C PRO A 1110 -61.99 65.89 5.88
N GLY A 1111 -61.72 64.68 5.39
CA GLY A 1111 -61.97 64.29 4.01
C GLY A 1111 -60.83 64.71 3.08
N LEU A 1112 -60.96 65.86 2.42
CA LEU A 1112 -59.91 66.42 1.57
C LEU A 1112 -59.05 67.38 2.41
N GLY A 1113 -57.84 66.94 2.76
CA GLY A 1113 -56.94 67.73 3.60
C GLY A 1113 -56.47 69.04 2.95
N GLY A 1114 -56.07 70.01 3.77
CA GLY A 1114 -55.80 71.39 3.33
C GLY A 1114 -54.70 71.51 2.28
N ILE A 1115 -53.68 70.64 2.29
CA ILE A 1115 -52.63 70.60 1.25
C ILE A 1115 -53.23 70.24 -0.11
N ALA A 1116 -54.03 69.17 -0.16
CA ALA A 1116 -54.67 68.72 -1.40
C ALA A 1116 -55.71 69.75 -1.88
N LEU A 1117 -56.39 70.43 -0.96
CA LEU A 1117 -57.30 71.52 -1.29
C LEU A 1117 -56.56 72.72 -1.90
N ALA A 1118 -55.41 73.11 -1.35
CA ALA A 1118 -54.59 74.19 -1.90
C ALA A 1118 -54.06 73.84 -3.29
N GLU A 1119 -53.54 72.63 -3.51
CA GLU A 1119 -53.12 72.17 -4.84
C GLU A 1119 -54.30 72.19 -5.83
N HIS A 1120 -55.48 71.76 -5.37
CA HIS A 1120 -56.68 71.79 -6.20
C HIS A 1120 -57.08 73.22 -6.58
N LEU A 1121 -57.13 74.15 -5.61
CA LEU A 1121 -57.41 75.56 -5.84
C LEU A 1121 -56.40 76.20 -6.80
N ARG A 1122 -55.10 75.95 -6.61
CA ARG A 1122 -54.05 76.46 -7.50
C ARG A 1122 -54.14 75.87 -8.91
N SER A 1123 -54.47 74.59 -9.05
CA SER A 1123 -54.67 73.95 -10.36
C SER A 1123 -55.88 74.50 -11.13
N GLN A 1124 -56.90 75.03 -10.42
CA GLN A 1124 -58.07 75.70 -10.99
C GLN A 1124 -57.83 77.20 -11.27
N GLY A 1125 -56.61 77.70 -11.06
CA GLY A 1125 -56.25 79.10 -11.33
C GLY A 1125 -56.67 80.07 -10.23
N PHE A 1126 -56.90 79.63 -8.99
CA PHE A 1126 -57.12 80.54 -7.87
C PHE A 1126 -55.80 81.25 -7.52
N GLU A 1127 -55.74 82.58 -7.68
CA GLU A 1127 -54.51 83.36 -7.50
C GLU A 1127 -54.41 84.08 -6.15
N MET A 1128 -55.51 84.18 -5.41
CA MET A 1128 -55.52 84.91 -4.14
C MET A 1128 -54.68 84.18 -3.08
N PRO A 1129 -54.10 84.89 -2.10
CA PRO A 1129 -53.10 84.28 -1.24
C PRO A 1129 -53.69 83.28 -0.23
N LEU A 1130 -52.97 82.18 -0.04
CA LEU A 1130 -53.31 81.08 0.85
C LEU A 1130 -52.33 81.04 2.02
N ILE A 1131 -52.85 81.08 3.25
CA ILE A 1131 -52.06 80.99 4.47
C ILE A 1131 -52.43 79.71 5.23
N ALA A 1132 -51.45 78.83 5.38
CA ALA A 1132 -51.62 77.58 6.13
C ALA A 1132 -51.52 77.85 7.63
N VAL A 1133 -52.51 77.38 8.41
CA VAL A 1133 -52.53 77.49 9.87
C VAL A 1133 -52.65 76.10 10.49
N THR A 1134 -51.57 75.55 11.04
CA THR A 1134 -51.57 74.14 11.51
C THR A 1134 -51.05 73.96 12.92
N ALA A 1135 -51.55 72.95 13.62
CA ALA A 1135 -50.97 72.47 14.87
C ALA A 1135 -49.73 71.58 14.66
N ARG A 1136 -49.46 71.10 13.42
CA ARG A 1136 -48.37 70.16 13.08
C ARG A 1136 -46.98 70.72 13.36
N THR A 1137 -46.10 69.90 13.94
CA THR A 1137 -44.76 70.32 14.38
C THR A 1137 -43.63 69.81 13.50
N ASP A 1138 -43.94 68.93 12.55
CA ASP A 1138 -42.96 68.27 11.69
C ASP A 1138 -42.17 69.29 10.87
N PRO A 1139 -40.83 69.18 10.76
CA PRO A 1139 -40.01 70.16 10.04
C PRO A 1139 -40.34 70.23 8.54
N SER A 1140 -40.76 69.11 7.93
CA SER A 1140 -41.03 69.03 6.49
C SER A 1140 -42.37 69.61 6.07
N ILE A 1141 -43.30 69.84 7.01
CA ILE A 1141 -44.68 70.24 6.66
C ILE A 1141 -44.75 71.65 6.06
N GLU A 1142 -43.88 72.56 6.50
CA GLU A 1142 -43.83 73.92 5.94
C GLU A 1142 -43.35 73.88 4.48
N GLN A 1143 -42.35 73.03 4.18
CA GLN A 1143 -41.87 72.86 2.82
C GLN A 1143 -42.95 72.22 1.92
N GLN A 1144 -43.69 71.25 2.45
CA GLN A 1144 -44.82 70.63 1.73
C GLN A 1144 -45.95 71.63 1.48
N ALA A 1145 -46.31 72.45 2.46
CA ALA A 1145 -47.32 73.49 2.30
C ALA A 1145 -46.90 74.51 1.23
N ARG A 1146 -45.63 74.97 1.23
CA ARG A 1146 -45.14 75.87 0.17
C ARG A 1146 -45.17 75.22 -1.21
N GLN A 1147 -44.82 73.94 -1.32
CA GLN A 1147 -44.88 73.20 -2.59
C GLN A 1147 -46.31 73.05 -3.11
N ALA A 1148 -47.29 72.93 -2.21
CA ALA A 1148 -48.72 72.89 -2.54
C ALA A 1148 -49.31 74.26 -2.93
N GLY A 1149 -48.52 75.33 -2.83
CA GLY A 1149 -48.89 76.67 -3.26
C GLY A 1149 -49.44 77.59 -2.17
N PHE A 1150 -49.17 77.30 -0.90
CA PHE A 1150 -49.37 78.25 0.20
C PHE A 1150 -48.29 79.34 0.21
N ASP A 1151 -48.70 80.58 0.45
CA ASP A 1151 -47.84 81.77 0.41
C ASP A 1151 -47.24 82.09 1.79
N ALA A 1152 -47.95 81.75 2.85
CA ALA A 1152 -47.42 81.82 4.21
C ALA A 1152 -47.89 80.65 5.07
N PHE A 1153 -47.19 80.48 6.19
CA PHE A 1153 -47.36 79.36 7.09
C PHE A 1153 -47.28 79.85 8.55
N LEU A 1154 -48.26 79.45 9.35
CA LEU A 1154 -48.37 79.78 10.78
C LEU A 1154 -48.63 78.52 11.61
N ARG A 1155 -48.02 78.45 12.80
CA ARG A 1155 -48.19 77.34 13.75
C ARG A 1155 -49.12 77.76 14.89
N LYS A 1156 -50.05 76.86 15.27
CA LYS A 1156 -50.91 77.02 16.45
C LYS A 1156 -50.09 76.77 17.74
N PRO A 1157 -50.26 77.55 18.83
CA PRO A 1157 -51.29 78.57 19.03
C PRO A 1157 -50.98 79.91 18.34
N VAL A 1158 -51.99 80.48 17.67
CA VAL A 1158 -51.92 81.77 16.97
C VAL A 1158 -52.52 82.88 17.83
N THR A 1159 -51.88 84.05 17.84
CA THR A 1159 -52.40 85.27 18.48
C THR A 1159 -52.88 86.25 17.42
N GLY A 1160 -53.67 87.25 17.82
CA GLY A 1160 -54.24 88.21 16.89
C GLY A 1160 -53.18 88.99 16.10
N ASP A 1161 -52.07 89.35 16.75
CA ASP A 1161 -50.98 90.09 16.10
C ASP A 1161 -50.23 89.24 15.05
N LEU A 1162 -50.02 87.95 15.34
CA LEU A 1162 -49.37 87.01 14.41
C LEU A 1162 -50.21 86.79 13.15
N LEU A 1163 -51.53 86.73 13.29
CA LEU A 1163 -52.45 86.59 12.15
C LEU A 1163 -52.39 87.83 11.25
N VAL A 1164 -52.47 89.03 11.83
CA VAL A 1164 -52.38 90.28 11.07
C VAL A 1164 -51.04 90.40 10.37
N GLU A 1165 -49.94 90.12 11.07
CA GLU A 1165 -48.60 90.21 10.48
C GLU A 1165 -48.43 89.27 9.29
N ALA A 1166 -48.92 88.03 9.39
CA ALA A 1166 -48.85 87.08 8.29
C ALA A 1166 -49.70 87.50 7.10
N ILE A 1167 -50.94 87.94 7.34
CA ILE A 1167 -51.83 88.45 6.28
C ILE A 1167 -51.20 89.66 5.59
N ALA A 1168 -50.64 90.58 6.38
CA ALA A 1168 -50.03 91.80 5.88
C ALA A 1168 -48.83 91.51 4.98
N ARG A 1169 -47.91 90.64 5.43
CA ARG A 1169 -46.74 90.24 4.63
C ARG A 1169 -47.13 89.69 3.27
N VAL A 1170 -48.14 88.82 3.23
CA VAL A 1170 -48.53 88.16 1.99
C VAL A 1170 -49.22 89.13 1.03
N LEU A 1171 -50.08 90.02 1.52
CA LEU A 1171 -50.77 91.00 0.69
C LEU A 1171 -49.87 92.10 0.12
N HIS A 1172 -48.79 92.50 0.80
CA HIS A 1172 -47.78 93.39 0.18
C HIS A 1172 -46.84 92.65 -0.77
N ALA A 1173 -46.63 91.33 -0.62
CA ALA A 1173 -45.83 90.56 -1.56
C ALA A 1173 -46.56 90.30 -2.90
N THR A 1174 -47.89 90.43 -2.94
CA THR A 1174 -48.76 90.15 -4.11
C THR A 1174 -49.36 91.39 -4.78
N ARG A 1175 -49.01 92.62 -4.34
CA ARG A 1175 -49.40 93.89 -4.97
C ARG A 1175 -48.27 94.60 -5.70
#